data_AF-A0A9C9TC57-F1
#
_entry.id   AF-A0A9C9TC57-F1
#
_cell.length_a   1.000
_cell.length_b   1.000
_cell.length_c   1.000
_cell.angle_alpha   90.00
_cell.angle_beta   90.00
_cell.angle_gamma   90.00
#
_symmetry.space_group_name_H-M   'P 1'
#
loop_
_entity.id
_entity.type
_entity.pdbx_description
1 polymer ?
#
loop_
_entity_poly.entity_id
_entity_poly.type
_entity_poly.pdbx_seq_one_letter_code
_entity_poly.pdbx_strand_id
1 'polypeptide(L)'
;MDPSQLYRAKRLSIPEAVSLVQSRHTVGTAMAAAEPTGLLTELANHRDRLEEVTVWVCLPLRLYDFVLQPEMAGHFFVENWFYGAPDREVHPQGRTSYIPNNLHAAAAAKLAANGHRLDVFWGTATPPDRRGFMSLSTSLVIEKTLMEAADLVVLEINEHMPWTLGDTQVHISEVDHVVENHVPLFSFPSAPPAAWEEAIGGHIAGLIEDGATLQLGIGGIPNAITAFLMERRDLGVHTEMFVDGMVDLYEAGVVTGRRKTLWQGKMVGAFALGTQKLYDFLDNNLVVELQQGKVTNDPYVIGRNYKMVSVNTALQVDVYGQVCSQSIGPRHYSGTGGQLDTHRGAQMSPGGRGIIALRSTARNGTLSTIVPTLSAGAEVTIPSQDVDTVVTEYGVAELKGRSVRDRLEALVRIAHPDYRDWLRAETERLQIVPRLVVPGFEVARPALRATAPGVTADAIRLGTFCDLSGPNASIGMAALRGYSAYYDHVNRWGGVHGRRIELRVEDDSFDPTRTRLAAIRLVTEEEVFAIVSPLGTPTNLAVLDYLLEQEIPVVSPHSGLSVWATPLKRTYFALQPSYQVEGRILAQYALDRLAPQRIAVFAADDRFGQEGATAFVDELARAGVTPVAVVSHPVGETRPETWLAELADQRPDLVLLTTYLKPAADLLQAAHAGGFRPHWLGSYVISGPDLFRLAGREPAEGVRAASYPAGPRHHRGERLYRKLMARHYADETPGTHSRIGYAAAQLVVEGLHRAGEELTRERFVAALEGIEGWTGGLLPPISYSPTDHRGLTGLALLRATGGRWLVEEGLLRLRE
;
A
#
# COMPACT_ATOMS: atom_id res chain seq x y z
N MET A 1 19.98 49.67 31.44
CA MET A 1 18.66 50.26 31.15
C MET A 1 17.64 49.57 32.04
N ASP A 2 16.58 50.27 32.45
CA ASP A 2 15.41 49.65 33.07
C ASP A 2 14.82 48.59 32.09
N PRO A 3 14.59 47.34 32.51
CA PRO A 3 14.04 46.29 31.64
C PRO A 3 12.76 46.72 30.89
N SER A 4 11.90 47.52 31.52
CA SER A 4 10.66 48.00 30.90
C SER A 4 10.90 49.02 29.78
N GLN A 5 12.00 49.78 29.85
CA GLN A 5 12.43 50.65 28.76
C GLN A 5 13.04 49.83 27.63
N LEU A 6 13.84 48.82 27.96
CA LEU A 6 14.48 47.95 26.98
C LEU A 6 13.45 47.15 26.17
N TYR A 7 12.43 46.60 26.83
CA TYR A 7 11.32 45.91 26.16
C TYR A 7 10.60 46.83 25.16
N ARG A 8 10.23 48.04 25.58
CA ARG A 8 9.57 49.02 24.70
C ARG A 8 10.45 49.44 23.50
N ALA A 9 11.76 49.54 23.70
CA ALA A 9 12.69 49.92 22.64
C ALA A 9 12.90 48.79 21.60
N LYS A 10 12.77 47.53 22.01
CA LYS A 10 12.96 46.35 21.15
C LYS A 10 11.67 45.86 20.50
N ARG A 11 10.51 46.40 20.89
CA ARG A 11 9.20 45.98 20.38
C ARG A 11 8.99 46.45 18.94
N LEU A 12 8.62 45.51 18.08
CA LEU A 12 8.19 45.74 16.70
C LEU A 12 6.75 45.26 16.49
N SER A 13 6.11 45.70 15.40
CA SER A 13 4.95 44.98 14.86
C SER A 13 5.38 43.68 14.17
N ILE A 14 4.45 42.73 14.01
CA ILE A 14 4.73 41.45 13.33
C ILE A 14 5.26 41.68 11.90
N PRO A 15 4.63 42.50 11.03
CA PRO A 15 5.16 42.75 9.68
C PRO A 15 6.55 43.39 9.68
N GLU A 16 6.82 44.31 10.61
CA GLU A 16 8.17 44.92 10.74
C GLU A 16 9.21 43.88 11.14
N ALA A 17 8.90 42.99 12.10
CA ALA A 17 9.81 41.93 12.51
C ALA A 17 10.08 40.94 11.37
N VAL A 18 9.05 40.53 10.63
CA VAL A 18 9.22 39.64 9.47
C VAL A 18 9.99 40.32 8.34
N SER A 19 9.87 41.64 8.18
CA SER A 19 10.64 42.42 7.19
C SER A 19 12.16 42.32 7.35
N LEU A 20 12.64 41.93 8.53
CA LEU A 20 14.07 41.73 8.82
C LEU A 20 14.65 40.46 8.17
N VAL A 21 13.81 39.48 7.82
CA VAL A 21 14.24 38.29 7.07
C VAL A 21 14.68 38.73 5.67
N GLN A 22 15.78 38.21 5.14
CA GLN A 22 16.23 38.48 3.77
C GLN A 22 16.24 37.19 2.94
N SER A 23 16.28 37.31 1.61
CA SER A 23 16.44 36.16 0.72
C SER A 23 17.68 35.34 1.13
N ARG A 24 17.58 34.01 1.02
CA ARG A 24 18.63 33.04 1.41
C ARG A 24 18.94 32.97 2.91
N HIS A 25 18.21 33.68 3.76
CA HIS A 25 18.30 33.45 5.21
C HIS A 25 17.79 32.06 5.57
N THR A 26 18.37 31.52 6.64
CA THR A 26 17.85 30.39 7.37
C THR A 26 17.14 30.86 8.64
N VAL A 27 15.86 30.48 8.77
CA VAL A 27 15.02 30.81 9.93
C VAL A 27 14.79 29.54 10.75
N GLY A 28 15.32 29.50 11.97
CA GLY A 28 15.05 28.43 12.94
C GLY A 28 13.88 28.81 13.83
N THR A 29 13.00 27.84 14.12
CA THR A 29 11.76 28.12 14.84
C THR A 29 11.62 27.24 16.08
N ALA A 30 10.93 27.77 17.10
CA ALA A 30 10.45 26.97 18.22
C ALA A 30 9.36 25.99 17.77
N MET A 31 9.26 24.85 18.45
CA MET A 31 8.41 23.74 18.05
C MET A 31 7.10 23.63 18.85
N ALA A 32 6.17 22.85 18.31
CA ALA A 32 4.95 22.44 18.98
C ALA A 32 4.14 23.63 19.55
N ALA A 33 3.72 23.56 20.82
CA ALA A 33 2.93 24.63 21.44
C ALA A 33 3.68 25.97 21.57
N ALA A 34 5.01 25.98 21.36
CA ALA A 34 5.85 27.18 21.39
C ALA A 34 6.07 27.81 20.01
N GLU A 35 5.39 27.34 18.95
CA GLU A 35 5.44 27.94 17.62
C GLU A 35 5.12 29.45 17.67
N PRO A 36 5.94 30.32 17.04
CA PRO A 36 5.66 31.75 16.92
C PRO A 36 4.61 32.00 15.84
N THR A 37 3.36 31.76 16.21
CA THR A 37 2.25 31.64 15.25
C THR A 37 2.00 32.91 14.45
N GLY A 38 2.18 34.09 15.05
CA GLY A 38 2.01 35.37 14.36
C GLY A 38 3.10 35.60 13.30
N LEU A 39 4.36 35.40 13.67
CA LEU A 39 5.50 35.53 12.75
C LEU A 39 5.41 34.54 11.57
N LEU A 40 5.09 33.27 11.86
CA LEU A 40 4.94 32.23 10.84
C LEU A 40 3.75 32.46 9.90
N THR A 41 2.65 33.04 10.41
CA THR A 41 1.48 33.38 9.61
C THR A 41 1.79 34.53 8.65
N GLU A 42 2.52 35.55 9.13
CA GLU A 42 2.86 36.72 8.32
C GLU A 42 3.92 36.44 7.24
N LEU A 43 4.77 35.42 7.42
CA LEU A 43 5.87 35.10 6.49
C LEU A 43 5.42 34.98 5.02
N ALA A 44 4.27 34.37 4.76
CA ALA A 44 3.72 34.20 3.41
C ALA A 44 3.43 35.54 2.70
N ASN A 45 3.05 36.59 3.44
CA ASN A 45 2.75 37.92 2.91
C ASN A 45 4.00 38.64 2.39
N HIS A 46 5.19 38.13 2.71
CA HIS A 46 6.46 38.68 2.27
C HIS A 46 7.09 37.90 1.11
N ARG A 47 6.37 36.99 0.45
CA ARG A 47 6.92 36.20 -0.68
C ARG A 47 7.50 37.07 -1.80
N ASP A 48 6.87 38.20 -2.12
CA ASP A 48 7.24 39.02 -3.29
C ASP A 48 8.63 39.68 -3.15
N ARG A 49 9.20 39.70 -1.94
CA ARG A 49 10.55 40.24 -1.67
C ARG A 49 11.56 39.16 -1.25
N LEU A 50 11.13 37.92 -1.02
CA LEU A 50 11.95 36.85 -0.45
C LEU A 50 12.13 35.72 -1.45
N GLU A 51 13.36 35.24 -1.60
CA GLU A 51 13.70 34.08 -2.42
C GLU A 51 14.61 33.14 -1.62
N GLU A 52 14.43 31.82 -1.81
CA GLU A 52 15.30 30.78 -1.25
C GLU A 52 15.47 30.85 0.30
N VAL A 53 14.46 31.29 1.03
CA VAL A 53 14.48 31.27 2.51
C VAL A 53 14.29 29.84 2.99
N THR A 54 15.21 29.34 3.81
CA THR A 54 15.10 28.00 4.42
C THR A 54 14.53 28.11 5.83
N VAL A 55 13.50 27.32 6.15
CA VAL A 55 12.88 27.32 7.48
C VAL A 55 13.11 25.98 8.16
N TRP A 56 13.78 25.99 9.31
CA TRP A 56 13.99 24.81 10.15
C TRP A 56 12.87 24.70 11.17
N VAL A 57 12.13 23.60 11.11
CA VAL A 57 10.95 23.36 11.95
C VAL A 57 11.00 21.95 12.56
N CYS A 58 10.38 21.77 13.72
CA CYS A 58 10.13 20.46 14.30
C CYS A 58 8.67 20.39 14.75
N LEU A 59 7.97 19.31 14.42
CA LEU A 59 6.59 19.04 14.86
C LEU A 59 5.65 20.25 14.72
N PRO A 60 5.47 20.83 13.50
CA PRO A 60 4.54 21.92 13.30
C PRO A 60 3.09 21.44 13.54
N LEU A 61 2.35 22.14 14.39
CA LEU A 61 0.98 21.83 14.80
C LEU A 61 -0.07 22.59 13.98
N ARG A 62 0.32 23.71 13.38
CA ARG A 62 -0.57 24.56 12.58
C ARG A 62 -0.27 24.48 11.09
N LEU A 63 -1.24 24.98 10.32
CA LEU A 63 -1.18 25.09 8.87
C LEU A 63 -0.71 26.50 8.52
N TYR A 64 0.41 26.61 7.82
CA TYR A 64 0.97 27.90 7.39
C TYR A 64 1.06 28.00 5.87
N ASP A 65 0.59 29.14 5.34
CA ASP A 65 0.51 29.34 3.90
C ASP A 65 1.87 29.33 3.21
N PHE A 66 2.94 29.77 3.88
CA PHE A 66 4.31 29.78 3.32
C PHE A 66 4.81 28.38 2.92
N VAL A 67 4.22 27.31 3.47
CA VAL A 67 4.51 25.92 3.14
C VAL A 67 3.46 25.32 2.20
N LEU A 68 2.19 25.59 2.50
CA LEU A 68 1.06 24.93 1.86
C LEU A 68 0.83 25.41 0.43
N GLN A 69 0.93 26.72 0.20
CA GLN A 69 0.51 27.32 -1.05
C GLN A 69 1.53 27.05 -2.18
N PRO A 70 1.11 26.52 -3.35
CA PRO A 70 2.02 26.21 -4.45
C PRO A 70 2.84 27.40 -4.94
N GLU A 71 2.28 28.62 -4.91
CA GLU A 71 2.96 29.84 -5.31
C GLU A 71 4.10 30.27 -4.37
N MET A 72 4.30 29.56 -3.26
CA MET A 72 5.44 29.75 -2.35
C MET A 72 6.70 29.01 -2.84
N ALA A 73 6.59 28.18 -3.87
CA ALA A 73 7.72 27.47 -4.45
C ALA A 73 8.79 28.45 -4.96
N GLY A 74 10.06 28.23 -4.58
CA GLY A 74 11.17 29.12 -4.88
C GLY A 74 11.38 30.25 -3.86
N HIS A 75 10.34 30.59 -3.08
CA HIS A 75 10.42 31.58 -2.01
C HIS A 75 10.84 30.95 -0.69
N PHE A 76 10.24 29.81 -0.33
CA PHE A 76 10.48 29.12 0.93
C PHE A 76 10.75 27.63 0.72
N PHE A 77 11.64 27.09 1.54
CA PHE A 77 11.88 25.65 1.64
C PHE A 77 11.94 25.22 3.10
N VAL A 78 11.22 24.15 3.44
CA VAL A 78 11.15 23.67 4.83
C VAL A 78 12.06 22.46 5.03
N GLU A 79 12.97 22.54 5.99
CA GLU A 79 13.67 21.36 6.49
C GLU A 79 13.10 21.00 7.86
N ASN A 80 12.54 19.79 7.98
CA ASN A 80 11.74 19.41 9.13
C ASN A 80 12.29 18.15 9.81
N TRP A 81 12.46 18.19 11.13
CA TRP A 81 12.87 17.04 11.95
C TRP A 81 11.71 16.08 12.29
N PHE A 82 10.46 16.50 12.10
CA PHE A 82 9.28 15.69 12.41
C PHE A 82 8.06 16.13 11.59
N TYR A 83 7.64 15.29 10.63
CA TYR A 83 6.53 15.56 9.72
C TYR A 83 5.16 15.46 10.39
N GLY A 84 4.33 16.47 10.14
CA GLY A 84 2.89 16.45 10.32
C GLY A 84 2.16 16.01 9.05
N ALA A 85 0.83 16.10 9.07
CA ALA A 85 0.02 15.91 7.86
C ALA A 85 0.38 16.87 6.69
N PRO A 86 0.66 18.16 6.95
CA PRO A 86 1.03 19.12 5.90
C PRO A 86 2.32 18.74 5.18
N ASP A 87 3.34 18.34 5.93
CA ASP A 87 4.64 18.00 5.36
C ASP A 87 4.52 16.81 4.40
N ARG A 88 3.71 15.81 4.75
CA ARG A 88 3.44 14.66 3.88
C ARG A 88 2.73 15.05 2.58
N GLU A 89 1.88 16.08 2.63
CA GLU A 89 1.16 16.59 1.46
C GLU A 89 2.10 17.35 0.51
N VAL A 90 3.01 18.16 1.06
CA VAL A 90 3.87 19.07 0.29
C VAL A 90 5.24 18.50 -0.08
N HIS A 91 5.71 17.44 0.60
CA HIS A 91 6.95 16.72 0.27
C HIS A 91 7.03 16.28 -1.20
N PRO A 92 6.03 15.58 -1.80
CA PRO A 92 6.10 15.19 -3.21
C PRO A 92 6.06 16.39 -4.18
N GLN A 93 5.76 17.58 -3.67
CA GLN A 93 5.72 18.84 -4.42
C GLN A 93 7.05 19.61 -4.31
N GLY A 94 8.05 19.06 -3.61
CA GLY A 94 9.40 19.62 -3.51
C GLY A 94 9.53 20.83 -2.57
N ARG A 95 8.59 21.03 -1.64
CA ARG A 95 8.61 22.19 -0.70
C ARG A 95 9.12 21.88 0.70
N THR A 96 9.32 20.61 1.03
CA THR A 96 9.88 20.20 2.32
C THR A 96 10.78 18.97 2.19
N SER A 97 11.78 18.86 3.07
CA SER A 97 12.63 17.68 3.24
C SER A 97 12.77 17.32 4.72
N TYR A 98 12.99 16.03 4.98
CA TYR A 98 13.17 15.48 6.32
C TYR A 98 14.64 15.60 6.77
N ILE A 99 14.86 15.89 8.06
CA ILE A 99 16.17 15.86 8.71
C ILE A 99 16.23 14.64 9.66
N PRO A 100 16.89 13.54 9.27
CA PRO A 100 17.13 12.40 10.16
C PRO A 100 17.97 12.82 11.37
N ASN A 101 17.53 12.46 12.58
CA ASN A 101 18.20 12.88 13.81
C ASN A 101 18.03 11.91 14.99
N ASN A 102 18.87 12.09 16.00
CA ASN A 102 18.55 11.77 17.39
C ASN A 102 18.29 13.09 18.11
N LEU A 103 17.21 13.17 18.89
CA LEU A 103 16.69 14.44 19.37
C LEU A 103 17.68 15.18 20.28
N HIS A 104 18.43 14.46 21.12
CA HIS A 104 19.45 15.09 21.99
C HIS A 104 20.54 15.84 21.23
N ALA A 105 20.75 15.51 19.95
CA ALA A 105 21.77 16.12 19.09
C ALA A 105 21.19 16.96 17.95
N ALA A 106 19.86 17.08 17.82
CA ALA A 106 19.20 17.61 16.63
C ALA A 106 19.68 19.00 16.23
N ALA A 107 19.59 19.98 17.15
CA ALA A 107 20.01 21.35 16.89
C ALA A 107 21.53 21.46 16.65
N ALA A 108 22.34 20.83 17.51
CA ALA A 108 23.80 20.91 17.43
C ALA A 108 24.35 20.30 16.13
N ALA A 109 23.81 19.15 15.70
CA ALA A 109 24.21 18.50 14.46
C ALA A 109 23.80 19.31 13.23
N LYS A 110 22.60 19.89 13.23
CA LYS A 110 22.13 20.75 12.13
C LYS A 110 22.95 22.03 12.02
N LEU A 111 23.24 22.69 13.14
CA LEU A 111 24.12 23.84 13.18
C LEU A 111 25.51 23.48 12.66
N ALA A 112 26.11 22.37 13.10
CA ALA A 112 27.42 21.94 12.61
C ALA A 112 27.45 21.72 11.08
N ALA A 113 26.40 21.11 10.53
CA ALA A 113 26.24 20.94 9.09
C ALA A 113 26.07 22.27 8.34
N ASN A 114 25.64 23.33 9.04
CA ASN A 114 25.42 24.67 8.52
C ASN A 114 26.49 25.68 8.98
N GLY A 115 27.72 25.23 9.27
CA GLY A 115 28.82 26.12 9.64
C GLY A 115 28.70 26.77 11.02
N HIS A 116 27.95 26.15 11.93
CA HIS A 116 27.68 26.60 13.30
C HIS A 116 26.97 27.96 13.40
N ARG A 117 26.15 28.31 12.40
CA ARG A 117 25.46 29.60 12.34
C ARG A 117 23.99 29.43 11.95
N LEU A 118 23.15 30.32 12.46
CA LEU A 118 21.76 30.51 12.06
C LEU A 118 21.51 32.01 11.82
N ASP A 119 20.83 32.38 10.73
CA ASP A 119 20.60 33.80 10.45
C ASP A 119 19.55 34.40 11.38
N VAL A 120 18.41 33.70 11.55
CA VAL A 120 17.29 34.18 12.36
C VAL A 120 16.73 33.05 13.23
N PHE A 121 16.48 33.34 14.51
CA PHE A 121 15.68 32.48 15.38
C PHE A 121 14.36 33.16 15.76
N TRP A 122 13.27 32.44 15.61
CA TRP A 122 11.93 32.81 16.08
C TRP A 122 11.42 31.83 17.13
N GLY A 123 10.97 32.33 18.27
CA GLY A 123 10.33 31.52 19.30
C GLY A 123 9.25 32.29 20.04
N THR A 124 8.49 31.60 20.88
CA THR A 124 7.47 32.24 21.73
C THR A 124 7.89 32.22 23.20
N ALA A 125 7.63 33.30 23.91
CA ALA A 125 7.96 33.44 25.32
C ALA A 125 6.83 34.11 26.11
N THR A 126 6.88 33.98 27.44
CA THR A 126 6.01 34.73 28.36
C THR A 126 6.33 36.24 28.32
N PRO A 127 5.42 37.10 28.81
CA PRO A 127 5.79 38.48 29.15
C PRO A 127 6.99 38.52 30.13
N PRO A 128 7.82 39.58 30.07
CA PRO A 128 8.94 39.72 30.99
C PRO A 128 8.49 39.99 32.42
N ASP A 129 9.18 39.40 33.40
CA ASP A 129 9.05 39.72 34.80
C ASP A 129 9.62 41.12 35.10
N ARG A 130 9.45 41.59 36.35
CA ARG A 130 9.95 42.90 36.80
C ARG A 130 11.48 43.07 36.67
N ARG A 131 12.23 41.98 36.50
CA ARG A 131 13.68 41.97 36.33
C ARG A 131 14.10 41.83 34.88
N GLY A 132 13.16 41.69 33.94
CA GLY A 132 13.41 41.57 32.51
C GLY A 132 13.58 40.15 32.00
N PHE A 133 13.34 39.12 32.84
CA PHE A 133 13.38 37.73 32.40
C PHE A 133 12.05 37.32 31.79
N MET A 134 12.11 36.57 30.69
CA MET A 134 11.00 35.88 30.06
C MET A 134 11.26 34.37 30.19
N SER A 135 10.22 33.55 30.05
CA SER A 135 10.36 32.09 29.93
C SER A 135 10.07 31.65 28.50
N LEU A 136 10.94 30.82 27.92
CA LEU A 136 10.67 30.07 26.68
C LEU A 136 9.55 29.02 26.85
N SER A 137 9.03 28.89 28.08
CA SER A 137 7.76 28.23 28.38
C SER A 137 7.75 26.76 27.96
N THR A 138 6.96 26.37 26.97
CA THR A 138 6.56 24.97 26.73
C THR A 138 7.57 24.13 25.98
N SER A 139 8.72 24.66 25.53
CA SER A 139 9.70 23.88 24.75
C SER A 139 11.15 24.36 24.88
N LEU A 140 12.07 23.40 25.03
CA LEU A 140 13.53 23.58 25.02
C LEU A 140 14.27 22.48 24.23
N VAL A 141 13.58 21.79 23.32
CA VAL A 141 14.17 20.69 22.55
C VAL A 141 15.33 21.19 21.68
N ILE A 142 15.09 22.25 20.91
CA ILE A 142 16.06 22.87 19.99
C ILE A 142 16.22 24.37 20.24
N GLU A 143 15.25 25.00 20.88
CA GLU A 143 15.02 26.44 20.95
C GLU A 143 16.24 27.19 21.45
N LYS A 144 16.66 26.90 22.69
CA LYS A 144 17.74 27.64 23.33
C LYS A 144 19.07 27.48 22.58
N THR A 145 19.34 26.28 22.04
CA THR A 145 20.55 26.04 21.25
C THR A 145 20.53 26.79 19.91
N LEU A 146 19.38 26.88 19.25
CA LEU A 146 19.23 27.67 18.02
C LEU A 146 19.27 29.18 18.30
N MET A 147 18.62 29.64 19.37
CA MET A 147 18.64 31.02 19.82
C MET A 147 20.06 31.50 20.11
N GLU A 148 20.84 30.72 20.86
CA GLU A 148 22.24 31.04 21.19
C GLU A 148 23.16 31.12 19.96
N ALA A 149 22.78 30.47 18.85
CA ALA A 149 23.56 30.42 17.60
C ALA A 149 23.05 31.39 16.52
N ALA A 150 21.96 32.12 16.78
CA ALA A 150 21.33 32.99 15.81
C ALA A 150 21.98 34.39 15.79
N ASP A 151 22.12 34.98 14.60
CA ASP A 151 22.56 36.38 14.48
C ASP A 151 21.45 37.37 14.84
N LEU A 152 20.19 36.98 14.62
CA LEU A 152 19.00 37.75 14.94
C LEU A 152 18.00 36.90 15.73
N VAL A 153 17.67 37.33 16.94
CA VAL A 153 16.70 36.68 17.82
C VAL A 153 15.43 37.54 17.93
N VAL A 154 14.30 36.98 17.50
CA VAL A 154 12.98 37.60 17.69
C VAL A 154 12.09 36.69 18.52
N LEU A 155 11.57 37.19 19.64
CA LEU A 155 10.60 36.46 20.45
C LEU A 155 9.18 37.03 20.32
N GLU A 156 8.22 36.14 20.05
CA GLU A 156 6.79 36.42 20.09
C GLU A 156 6.30 36.27 21.54
N ILE A 157 5.79 37.36 22.11
CA ILE A 157 5.35 37.43 23.50
C ILE A 157 3.88 37.08 23.59
N ASN A 158 3.57 36.04 24.36
CA ASN A 158 2.23 35.51 24.54
C ASN A 158 1.89 35.35 26.04
N GLU A 159 0.85 36.03 26.52
CA GLU A 159 0.40 35.96 27.92
C GLU A 159 -0.20 34.61 28.32
N HIS A 160 -0.61 33.79 27.34
CA HIS A 160 -1.13 32.45 27.58
C HIS A 160 -0.03 31.39 27.80
N MET A 161 1.24 31.77 27.63
CA MET A 161 2.37 30.89 27.92
C MET A 161 2.55 30.72 29.44
N PRO A 162 2.61 29.49 29.96
CA PRO A 162 2.95 29.28 31.36
C PRO A 162 4.40 29.69 31.65
N TRP A 163 4.64 30.26 32.82
CA TRP A 163 5.99 30.47 33.32
C TRP A 163 6.56 29.15 33.83
N THR A 164 7.23 28.41 32.95
CA THR A 164 7.91 27.16 33.31
C THR A 164 9.28 27.43 33.91
N LEU A 165 9.71 26.56 34.83
CA LEU A 165 11.02 26.62 35.49
C LEU A 165 12.03 25.69 34.80
N GLY A 166 13.30 25.82 35.19
CA GLY A 166 14.40 25.02 34.66
C GLY A 166 15.35 25.91 33.87
N ASP A 167 15.76 25.48 32.68
CA ASP A 167 16.68 26.23 31.83
C ASP A 167 15.98 27.16 30.83
N THR A 168 14.75 27.56 31.15
CA THR A 168 13.80 28.24 30.25
C THR A 168 13.92 29.76 30.26
N GLN A 169 14.55 30.34 31.30
CA GLN A 169 14.64 31.79 31.45
C GLN A 169 15.65 32.41 30.46
N VAL A 170 15.22 33.49 29.82
CA VAL A 170 16.03 34.36 28.94
C VAL A 170 15.77 35.82 29.30
N HIS A 171 16.81 36.64 29.38
CA HIS A 171 16.65 38.06 29.68
C HIS A 171 16.43 38.89 28.40
N ILE A 172 15.62 39.96 28.47
CA ILE A 172 15.34 40.85 27.33
C ILE A 172 16.59 41.51 26.70
N SER A 173 17.74 41.50 27.39
CA SER A 173 19.01 41.94 26.80
C SER A 173 19.58 40.96 25.78
N GLU A 174 19.22 39.68 25.85
CA GLU A 174 19.74 38.58 25.01
C GLU A 174 18.93 38.39 23.72
N VAL A 175 17.87 39.19 23.53
CA VAL A 175 16.92 39.11 22.40
C VAL A 175 17.01 40.41 21.62
N ASP A 176 17.08 40.39 20.29
CA ASP A 176 17.17 41.63 19.50
C ASP A 176 15.83 42.37 19.46
N HIS A 177 14.76 41.64 19.15
CA HIS A 177 13.41 42.20 19.02
C HIS A 177 12.33 41.34 19.67
N VAL A 178 11.23 41.99 20.03
CA VAL A 178 10.02 41.31 20.52
C VAL A 178 8.81 41.76 19.72
N VAL A 179 7.85 40.85 19.53
CA VAL A 179 6.51 41.16 19.00
C VAL A 179 5.47 40.65 19.99
N GLU A 180 4.26 41.21 19.99
CA GLU A 180 3.18 40.75 20.87
C GLU A 180 2.12 40.00 20.06
N ASN A 181 1.80 38.77 20.48
CA ASN A 181 0.71 37.98 19.91
C ASN A 181 0.11 37.09 21.01
N HIS A 182 -1.04 37.50 21.54
CA HIS A 182 -1.68 36.87 22.69
C HIS A 182 -2.80 35.96 22.19
N VAL A 183 -2.46 34.69 21.97
CA VAL A 183 -3.40 33.68 21.49
C VAL A 183 -3.36 32.43 22.36
N PRO A 184 -4.50 31.73 22.56
CA PRO A 184 -4.49 30.46 23.27
C PRO A 184 -3.51 29.47 22.66
N LEU A 185 -2.82 28.72 23.52
CA LEU A 185 -1.90 27.68 23.11
C LEU A 185 -2.65 26.57 22.37
N PHE A 186 -1.94 25.91 21.45
CA PHE A 186 -2.51 24.77 20.75
C PHE A 186 -2.88 23.67 21.78
N SER A 187 -4.07 23.08 21.64
CA SER A 187 -4.49 21.92 22.44
C SER A 187 -5.19 20.88 21.57
N PHE A 188 -4.93 19.61 21.84
CA PHE A 188 -5.67 18.49 21.25
C PHE A 188 -6.76 18.01 22.21
N PRO A 189 -7.96 17.68 21.73
CA PRO A 189 -8.96 17.03 22.57
C PRO A 189 -8.46 15.64 23.00
N SER A 190 -8.58 15.35 24.30
CA SER A 190 -8.33 14.00 24.81
C SER A 190 -9.48 13.07 24.40
N ALA A 191 -9.17 12.01 23.69
CA ALA A 191 -10.12 10.94 23.38
C ALA A 191 -9.90 9.76 24.33
N PRO A 192 -10.98 9.08 24.76
CA PRO A 192 -10.86 7.81 25.48
C PRO A 192 -10.08 6.79 24.63
N PRO A 193 -9.23 5.95 25.25
CA PRO A 193 -8.51 4.91 24.54
C PRO A 193 -9.49 3.90 23.91
N ALA A 194 -9.15 3.40 22.72
CA ALA A 194 -9.85 2.28 22.13
C ALA A 194 -9.53 0.97 22.86
N ALA A 195 -10.39 -0.05 22.75
CA ALA A 195 -10.23 -1.33 23.44
C ALA A 195 -8.86 -2.01 23.21
N TRP A 196 -8.28 -1.89 22.01
CA TRP A 196 -6.96 -2.44 21.72
C TRP A 196 -5.83 -1.61 22.36
N GLU A 197 -6.03 -0.31 22.54
CA GLU A 197 -5.10 0.58 23.27
C GLU A 197 -5.16 0.30 24.78
N GLU A 198 -6.35 0.04 25.32
CA GLU A 198 -6.54 -0.42 26.70
C GLU A 198 -5.83 -1.74 26.97
N ALA A 199 -5.97 -2.73 26.07
CA ALA A 199 -5.27 -4.01 26.18
C ALA A 199 -3.74 -3.84 26.22
N ILE A 200 -3.20 -3.05 25.29
CA ILE A 200 -1.76 -2.70 25.26
C ILE A 200 -1.37 -1.98 26.56
N GLY A 201 -2.15 -0.98 26.97
CA GLY A 201 -1.90 -0.21 28.18
C GLY A 201 -1.86 -1.07 29.44
N GLY A 202 -2.77 -2.03 29.57
CA GLY A 202 -2.80 -3.00 30.67
C GLY A 202 -1.56 -3.91 30.69
N HIS A 203 -1.13 -4.41 29.53
CA HIS A 203 0.10 -5.19 29.43
C HIS A 203 1.33 -4.38 29.84
N ILE A 204 1.43 -3.12 29.41
CA ILE A 204 2.56 -2.24 29.73
C ILE A 204 2.54 -1.85 31.22
N ALA A 205 1.38 -1.54 31.79
CA ALA A 205 1.25 -1.21 33.21
C ALA A 205 1.69 -2.37 34.13
N GLY A 206 1.52 -3.62 33.68
CA GLY A 206 2.05 -4.81 34.35
C GLY A 206 3.58 -4.88 34.40
N LEU A 207 4.28 -4.14 33.53
CA LEU A 207 5.75 -4.05 33.48
C LEU A 207 6.30 -2.83 34.25
N ILE A 208 5.42 -1.95 34.74
CA ILE A 208 5.81 -0.75 35.49
C ILE A 208 5.65 -1.05 36.98
N GLU A 209 6.77 -1.07 37.68
CA GLU A 209 6.84 -1.31 39.12
C GLU A 209 6.79 0.02 39.92
N ASP A 210 6.45 -0.08 41.21
CA ASP A 210 6.58 1.03 42.14
C ASP A 210 8.01 1.61 42.15
N GLY A 211 8.08 2.94 42.26
CA GLY A 211 9.35 3.67 42.20
C GLY A 211 9.96 3.84 40.81
N ALA A 212 9.30 3.40 39.74
CA ALA A 212 9.78 3.58 38.36
C ALA A 212 9.78 5.06 37.93
N THR A 213 10.70 5.40 37.03
CA THR A 213 10.76 6.74 36.39
C THR A 213 10.21 6.63 34.97
N LEU A 214 9.21 7.44 34.63
CA LEU A 214 8.46 7.30 33.39
C LEU A 214 8.91 8.28 32.30
N GLN A 215 9.01 7.76 31.08
CA GLN A 215 8.84 8.50 29.83
C GLN A 215 7.70 7.85 29.04
N LEU A 216 6.71 8.66 28.65
CA LEU A 216 5.57 8.23 27.84
C LEU A 216 5.43 9.19 26.65
N GLY A 217 4.94 8.68 25.51
CA GLY A 217 4.53 9.51 24.37
C GLY A 217 3.12 10.10 24.52
N ILE A 218 2.53 10.53 23.41
CA ILE A 218 1.11 10.94 23.29
C ILE A 218 0.26 9.87 22.61
N GLY A 219 -1.07 9.95 22.81
CA GLY A 219 -2.07 9.12 22.12
C GLY A 219 -2.84 8.19 23.06
N GLY A 220 -3.70 7.34 22.50
CA GLY A 220 -4.58 6.49 23.29
C GLY A 220 -3.83 5.45 24.13
N ILE A 221 -2.70 4.90 23.65
CA ILE A 221 -1.88 3.96 24.45
C ILE A 221 -1.32 4.62 25.73
N PRO A 222 -0.58 5.76 25.67
CA PRO A 222 -0.17 6.47 26.88
C PRO A 222 -1.33 6.83 27.83
N ASN A 223 -2.46 7.29 27.29
CA ASN A 223 -3.65 7.59 28.09
C ASN A 223 -4.22 6.36 28.80
N ALA A 224 -4.21 5.19 28.14
CA ALA A 224 -4.60 3.93 28.77
C ALA A 224 -3.62 3.53 29.88
N ILE A 225 -2.32 3.68 29.66
CA ILE A 225 -1.28 3.35 30.65
C ILE A 225 -1.51 4.17 31.93
N THR A 226 -1.68 5.49 31.85
CA THR A 226 -1.82 6.33 33.05
C THR A 226 -3.05 5.95 33.87
N ALA A 227 -4.15 5.51 33.25
CA ALA A 227 -5.32 5.00 33.96
C ALA A 227 -5.02 3.74 34.80
N PHE A 228 -4.21 2.80 34.26
CA PHE A 228 -3.82 1.59 34.98
C PHE A 228 -2.74 1.81 36.06
N LEU A 229 -2.06 2.96 36.05
CA LEU A 229 -1.01 3.27 37.02
C LEU A 229 -1.53 3.94 38.29
N MET A 230 -2.83 4.22 38.41
CA MET A 230 -3.43 4.94 39.55
C MET A 230 -3.19 4.29 40.92
N GLU A 231 -2.90 2.98 40.96
CA GLU A 231 -2.62 2.25 42.21
C GLU A 231 -1.11 2.09 42.50
N ARG A 232 -0.24 2.54 41.60
CA ARG A 232 1.22 2.51 41.81
C ARG A 232 1.66 3.57 42.81
N ARG A 233 2.89 3.42 43.31
CA ARG A 233 3.44 4.30 44.34
C ARG A 233 4.81 4.84 43.97
N ASP A 234 5.04 6.08 44.37
CA ASP A 234 6.33 6.77 44.29
C ASP A 234 6.94 6.83 42.88
N LEU A 235 6.11 6.94 41.85
CA LEU A 235 6.59 7.06 40.48
C LEU A 235 7.34 8.39 40.29
N GLY A 236 8.29 8.40 39.36
CA GLY A 236 9.00 9.59 38.89
C GLY A 236 8.67 9.89 37.43
N VAL A 237 8.97 11.11 36.99
CA VAL A 237 8.86 11.50 35.58
C VAL A 237 10.18 12.12 35.11
N HIS A 238 10.74 11.54 34.05
CA HIS A 238 11.86 12.08 33.26
C HIS A 238 11.50 11.78 31.81
N THR A 239 10.89 12.72 31.12
CA THR A 239 10.27 12.49 29.81
C THR A 239 10.85 13.41 28.76
N GLU A 240 10.62 13.11 27.49
CA GLU A 240 10.81 14.10 26.43
C GLU A 240 9.67 15.14 26.48
N MET A 241 8.43 14.66 26.53
CA MET A 241 7.23 15.47 26.46
C MET A 241 6.34 15.25 27.68
N PHE A 242 5.85 16.34 28.26
CA PHE A 242 4.76 16.31 29.25
C PHE A 242 3.39 16.21 28.58
N VAL A 243 2.52 15.44 29.21
CA VAL A 243 1.14 15.17 28.77
C VAL A 243 0.17 15.19 29.95
N ASP A 244 -1.12 15.41 29.68
CA ASP A 244 -2.19 15.49 30.69
C ASP A 244 -2.22 14.32 31.68
N GLY A 245 -2.00 13.09 31.22
CA GLY A 245 -2.05 11.91 32.09
C GLY A 245 -0.98 11.90 33.19
N MET A 246 0.14 12.62 32.99
CA MET A 246 1.16 12.78 34.03
C MET A 246 0.73 13.74 35.13
N VAL A 247 -0.12 14.73 34.79
CA VAL A 247 -0.76 15.62 35.76
C VAL A 247 -1.70 14.81 36.63
N ASP A 248 -2.55 13.97 36.01
CA ASP A 248 -3.51 13.13 36.73
C ASP A 248 -2.82 12.21 37.74
N LEU A 249 -1.69 11.59 37.36
CA LEU A 249 -0.90 10.75 38.25
C LEU A 249 -0.25 11.54 39.40
N TYR A 250 0.17 12.78 39.15
CA TYR A 250 0.74 13.63 40.19
C TYR A 250 -0.33 14.08 41.19
N GLU A 251 -1.48 14.56 40.71
CA GLU A 251 -2.60 14.99 41.55
C GLU A 251 -3.17 13.84 42.39
N ALA A 252 -3.15 12.61 41.87
CA ALA A 252 -3.51 11.41 42.61
C ALA A 252 -2.46 10.99 43.67
N GLY A 253 -1.30 11.64 43.73
CA GLY A 253 -0.19 11.32 44.63
C GLY A 253 0.62 10.08 44.22
N VAL A 254 0.40 9.56 43.01
CA VAL A 254 1.11 8.40 42.45
C VAL A 254 2.53 8.80 42.03
N VAL A 255 2.65 9.94 41.32
CA VAL A 255 3.95 10.52 40.97
C VAL A 255 4.42 11.41 42.12
N THR A 256 5.54 11.03 42.74
CA THR A 256 6.17 11.81 43.82
C THR A 256 7.60 12.23 43.48
N GLY A 257 8.24 11.55 42.53
CA GLY A 257 9.64 11.77 42.16
C GLY A 257 10.66 11.41 43.25
N ARG A 258 10.24 10.89 44.41
CA ARG A 258 11.11 10.61 45.57
C ARG A 258 12.13 9.50 45.32
N ARG A 259 11.84 8.60 44.39
CA ARG A 259 12.69 7.46 44.03
C ARG A 259 13.61 7.72 42.84
N LYS A 260 13.50 8.89 42.19
CA LYS A 260 14.42 9.27 41.11
C LYS A 260 15.84 9.39 41.65
N THR A 261 16.84 9.17 40.79
CA THR A 261 18.24 9.43 41.11
C THR A 261 18.59 10.89 40.87
N LEU A 262 18.17 11.41 39.72
CA LEU A 262 18.38 12.79 39.31
C LEU A 262 17.10 13.59 39.52
N TRP A 263 17.23 14.87 39.89
CA TRP A 263 16.09 15.76 40.15
C TRP A 263 15.04 15.13 41.07
N GLN A 264 15.49 14.66 42.24
CA GLN A 264 14.62 14.05 43.25
C GLN A 264 13.47 15.00 43.62
N GLY A 265 12.26 14.45 43.64
CA GLY A 265 11.04 15.21 43.93
C GLY A 265 10.53 16.08 42.77
N LYS A 266 11.16 16.04 41.59
CA LYS A 266 10.75 16.81 40.42
C LYS A 266 10.37 15.95 39.22
N MET A 267 9.44 16.47 38.44
CA MET A 267 9.10 16.02 37.10
C MET A 267 9.96 16.79 36.10
N VAL A 268 10.69 16.09 35.23
CA VAL A 268 11.62 16.71 34.28
C VAL A 268 11.22 16.37 32.85
N GLY A 269 11.21 17.37 31.96
CA GLY A 269 10.83 17.23 30.55
C GLY A 269 11.60 18.18 29.61
N ALA A 270 11.47 17.99 28.30
CA ALA A 270 12.05 18.88 27.29
C ALA A 270 11.02 19.85 26.71
N PHE A 271 9.79 19.37 26.51
CA PHE A 271 8.66 20.18 26.09
C PHE A 271 7.33 19.67 26.65
N ALA A 272 6.24 20.39 26.39
CA ALA A 272 4.90 20.05 26.82
C ALA A 272 3.87 20.25 25.70
N LEU A 273 2.92 19.32 25.60
CA LEU A 273 1.81 19.40 24.66
C LEU A 273 0.60 18.68 25.24
N GLY A 274 -0.52 19.38 25.37
CA GLY A 274 -1.70 18.85 26.03
C GLY A 274 -2.89 19.80 26.00
N THR A 275 -3.77 19.66 26.99
CA THR A 275 -4.88 20.60 27.19
C THR A 275 -4.50 21.76 28.10
N GLN A 276 -5.42 22.71 28.29
CA GLN A 276 -5.23 23.81 29.25
C GLN A 276 -4.88 23.32 30.66
N LYS A 277 -5.41 22.16 31.08
CA LYS A 277 -5.08 21.53 32.36
C LYS A 277 -3.56 21.35 32.54
N LEU A 278 -2.89 20.86 31.49
CA LEU A 278 -1.44 20.70 31.52
C LEU A 278 -0.74 22.05 31.62
N TYR A 279 -1.14 23.02 30.80
CA TYR A 279 -0.49 24.34 30.80
C TYR A 279 -0.64 25.06 32.14
N ASP A 280 -1.83 25.00 32.76
CA ASP A 280 -2.08 25.54 34.10
C ASP A 280 -1.22 24.83 35.16
N PHE A 281 -1.06 23.50 35.07
CA PHE A 281 -0.21 22.75 35.98
C PHE A 281 1.28 23.12 35.87
N LEU A 282 1.75 23.48 34.67
CA LEU A 282 3.15 23.85 34.44
C LEU A 282 3.48 25.26 34.93
N ASP A 283 2.51 26.16 34.97
CA ASP A 283 2.72 27.57 35.33
C ASP A 283 3.24 27.72 36.77
N ASN A 284 4.42 28.34 36.91
CA ASN A 284 5.08 28.63 38.17
C ASN A 284 5.18 27.45 39.16
N ASN A 285 5.25 26.22 38.65
CA ASN A 285 5.24 25.02 39.48
C ASN A 285 6.65 24.51 39.80
N LEU A 286 7.06 24.61 41.08
CA LEU A 286 8.38 24.17 41.59
C LEU A 286 8.67 22.67 41.39
N VAL A 287 7.63 21.85 41.17
CA VAL A 287 7.77 20.42 40.93
C VAL A 287 8.19 20.11 39.50
N VAL A 288 7.96 21.03 38.55
CA VAL A 288 8.26 20.82 37.15
C VAL A 288 9.53 21.59 36.77
N GLU A 289 10.43 20.94 36.04
CA GLU A 289 11.52 21.62 35.33
C GLU A 289 11.56 21.19 33.86
N LEU A 290 11.67 22.18 32.99
CA LEU A 290 12.04 21.96 31.60
C LEU A 290 13.54 22.18 31.41
N GLN A 291 14.19 21.19 30.81
CA GLN A 291 15.62 21.18 30.53
C GLN A 291 15.82 21.02 29.03
N GLN A 292 16.98 21.42 28.52
CA GLN A 292 17.26 21.34 27.07
C GLN A 292 17.21 19.89 26.56
N GLY A 293 16.78 19.71 25.31
CA GLY A 293 16.74 18.39 24.65
C GLY A 293 18.07 17.62 24.74
N LYS A 294 19.20 18.33 24.62
CA LYS A 294 20.56 17.78 24.79
C LYS A 294 20.87 17.22 26.18
N VAL A 295 20.03 17.50 27.18
CA VAL A 295 20.14 16.99 28.56
C VAL A 295 19.05 15.97 28.83
N THR A 296 17.80 16.28 28.53
CA THR A 296 16.67 15.37 28.82
C THR A 296 16.70 14.10 28.01
N ASN A 297 17.13 14.20 26.75
CA ASN A 297 17.15 13.09 25.81
C ASN A 297 18.55 12.47 25.68
N ASP A 298 19.57 12.95 26.40
CA ASP A 298 20.86 12.27 26.41
C ASP A 298 20.71 10.89 27.07
N PRO A 299 20.97 9.77 26.36
CA PRO A 299 20.88 8.42 26.92
C PRO A 299 21.73 8.24 28.20
N TYR A 300 22.86 8.96 28.33
CA TYR A 300 23.71 8.91 29.53
C TYR A 300 23.09 9.63 30.72
N VAL A 301 22.25 10.64 30.51
CA VAL A 301 21.49 11.29 31.57
C VAL A 301 20.30 10.43 31.95
N ILE A 302 19.53 9.96 30.96
CA ILE A 302 18.38 9.08 31.16
C ILE A 302 18.78 7.82 31.94
N GLY A 303 19.88 7.17 31.55
CA GLY A 303 20.39 5.95 32.16
C GLY A 303 20.85 6.07 33.61
N ARG A 304 20.92 7.29 34.15
CA ARG A 304 21.22 7.51 35.58
C ARG A 304 19.98 7.47 36.45
N ASN A 305 18.78 7.64 35.89
CA ASN A 305 17.54 7.50 36.65
C ASN A 305 17.35 6.05 37.10
N TYR A 306 16.62 5.85 38.20
CA TYR A 306 16.31 4.53 38.73
C TYR A 306 15.04 3.98 38.08
N LYS A 307 15.07 2.71 37.66
CA LYS A 307 13.95 2.01 37.01
C LYS A 307 13.30 2.85 35.91
N MET A 308 14.12 3.38 35.00
CA MET A 308 13.63 4.18 33.89
C MET A 308 12.81 3.30 32.94
N VAL A 309 11.54 3.61 32.74
CA VAL A 309 10.67 2.94 31.77
C VAL A 309 10.32 3.92 30.67
N SER A 310 10.77 3.60 29.46
CA SER A 310 10.46 4.34 28.24
C SER A 310 9.40 3.58 27.45
N VAL A 311 8.32 4.27 27.06
CA VAL A 311 7.26 3.69 26.24
C VAL A 311 7.08 4.52 24.98
N ASN A 312 7.29 3.89 23.84
CA ASN A 312 7.19 4.50 22.51
C ASN A 312 6.33 3.65 21.57
N THR A 313 5.80 4.25 20.51
CA THR A 313 4.98 3.54 19.51
C THR A 313 5.72 3.31 18.20
N ALA A 314 5.29 2.29 17.44
CA ALA A 314 5.90 1.93 16.15
C ALA A 314 4.85 1.60 15.08
N LEU A 315 5.27 1.65 13.81
CA LEU A 315 4.48 1.24 12.65
C LEU A 315 4.69 -0.24 12.31
N GLN A 316 5.93 -0.70 12.36
CA GLN A 316 6.31 -2.09 12.09
C GLN A 316 7.48 -2.55 12.97
N VAL A 317 7.49 -3.84 13.31
CA VAL A 317 8.63 -4.52 13.93
C VAL A 317 8.91 -5.80 13.14
N ASP A 318 10.17 -6.04 12.78
CA ASP A 318 10.55 -7.29 12.12
C ASP A 318 11.06 -8.37 13.09
N VAL A 319 11.29 -9.60 12.60
CA VAL A 319 11.73 -10.73 13.44
C VAL A 319 13.18 -10.62 13.93
N TYR A 320 14.00 -9.80 13.26
CA TYR A 320 15.29 -9.39 13.82
C TYR A 320 15.08 -8.45 15.01
N GLY A 321 13.91 -7.82 15.13
CA GLY A 321 13.61 -6.83 16.15
C GLY A 321 13.96 -5.40 15.71
N GLN A 322 14.15 -5.16 14.42
CA GLN A 322 14.25 -3.80 13.90
C GLN A 322 12.88 -3.13 14.00
N VAL A 323 12.85 -1.89 14.47
CA VAL A 323 11.63 -1.11 14.65
C VAL A 323 11.60 0.02 13.63
N CYS A 324 10.47 0.17 12.92
CA CYS A 324 10.18 1.31 12.06
C CYS A 324 9.00 2.09 12.61
N SER A 325 9.20 3.38 12.89
CA SER A 325 8.19 4.27 13.47
C SER A 325 7.89 5.50 12.62
N GLN A 326 8.74 5.80 11.63
CA GLN A 326 8.75 7.09 10.93
C GLN A 326 8.42 7.03 9.44
N SER A 327 8.37 5.85 8.83
CA SER A 327 8.11 5.72 7.39
C SER A 327 7.24 4.52 7.02
N ILE A 328 6.63 4.59 5.84
CA ILE A 328 5.85 3.50 5.25
C ILE A 328 6.52 3.11 3.94
N GLY A 329 7.38 2.08 4.01
CA GLY A 329 8.36 1.83 2.94
C GLY A 329 9.21 3.09 2.72
N PRO A 330 9.45 3.54 1.48
CA PRO A 330 10.30 4.69 1.20
C PRO A 330 9.63 6.05 1.48
N ARG A 331 8.36 6.08 1.93
CA ARG A 331 7.62 7.32 2.15
C ARG A 331 7.71 7.73 3.61
N HIS A 332 8.36 8.87 3.86
CA HIS A 332 8.44 9.46 5.19
C HIS A 332 7.04 9.83 5.71
N TYR A 333 6.81 9.60 7.00
CA TYR A 333 5.49 9.75 7.63
C TYR A 333 5.51 10.69 8.84
N SER A 334 6.50 10.56 9.72
CA SER A 334 6.61 11.35 10.96
C SER A 334 8.06 11.78 11.25
N GLY A 335 8.73 11.15 12.21
CA GLY A 335 10.11 11.45 12.61
C GLY A 335 10.52 10.53 13.75
N THR A 336 11.82 10.38 13.99
CA THR A 336 12.34 9.55 15.09
C THR A 336 11.98 10.11 16.46
N GLY A 337 11.95 11.44 16.60
CA GLY A 337 11.95 12.10 17.91
C GLY A 337 13.10 11.58 18.79
N GLY A 338 12.91 11.57 20.10
CA GLY A 338 13.84 10.92 21.04
C GLY A 338 13.52 9.46 21.31
N GLN A 339 12.84 8.76 20.40
CA GLN A 339 12.46 7.36 20.61
C GLN A 339 13.67 6.47 20.88
N LEU A 340 14.71 6.53 20.03
CA LEU A 340 15.93 5.74 20.23
C LEU A 340 16.70 6.18 21.48
N ASP A 341 16.72 7.49 21.74
CA ASP A 341 17.39 8.10 22.88
C ASP A 341 16.84 7.58 24.21
N THR A 342 15.53 7.68 24.38
CA THR A 342 14.80 7.25 25.57
C THR A 342 14.84 5.74 25.75
N HIS A 343 14.75 4.99 24.64
CA HIS A 343 14.81 3.53 24.67
C HIS A 343 16.21 3.01 25.05
N ARG A 344 17.28 3.62 24.55
CA ARG A 344 18.66 3.30 24.96
C ARG A 344 18.93 3.72 26.40
N GLY A 345 18.55 4.94 26.76
CA GLY A 345 18.73 5.46 28.11
C GLY A 345 18.01 4.60 29.16
N ALA A 346 16.78 4.16 28.88
CA ALA A 346 16.04 3.27 29.76
C ALA A 346 16.77 1.92 29.98
N GLN A 347 17.44 1.39 28.97
CA GLN A 347 18.21 0.15 29.11
C GLN A 347 19.52 0.30 29.88
N MET A 348 20.07 1.51 29.94
CA MET A 348 21.24 1.84 30.74
C MET A 348 20.89 2.06 32.22
N SER A 349 19.62 2.33 32.51
CA SER A 349 19.10 2.52 33.86
C SER A 349 19.09 1.23 34.68
N PRO A 350 19.50 1.27 35.97
CA PRO A 350 19.33 0.16 36.88
C PRO A 350 17.86 -0.24 37.02
N GLY A 351 17.52 -1.45 36.54
CA GLY A 351 16.14 -1.95 36.52
C GLY A 351 15.24 -1.27 35.48
N GLY A 352 15.81 -0.53 34.53
CA GLY A 352 15.06 0.14 33.48
C GLY A 352 14.72 -0.76 32.29
N ARG A 353 13.78 -0.28 31.46
CA ARG A 353 13.19 -1.02 30.34
C ARG A 353 12.77 -0.10 29.22
N GLY A 354 13.16 -0.44 27.99
CA GLY A 354 12.65 0.19 26.77
C GLY A 354 11.49 -0.62 26.18
N ILE A 355 10.35 0.02 25.95
CA ILE A 355 9.11 -0.63 25.49
C ILE A 355 8.64 -0.01 24.18
N ILE A 356 8.39 -0.87 23.20
CA ILE A 356 7.81 -0.53 21.89
C ILE A 356 6.42 -1.11 21.79
N ALA A 357 5.43 -0.23 21.67
CA ALA A 357 4.02 -0.57 21.59
C ALA A 357 3.51 -0.41 20.16
N LEU A 358 2.80 -1.40 19.66
CA LEU A 358 2.11 -1.30 18.38
C LEU A 358 0.89 -2.22 18.37
N ARG A 359 -0.17 -1.83 17.67
CA ARG A 359 -1.23 -2.78 17.33
C ARG A 359 -0.68 -3.87 16.44
N SER A 360 -1.15 -5.10 16.57
CA SER A 360 -0.64 -6.26 15.84
C SER A 360 -0.99 -6.29 14.34
N THR A 361 -2.00 -5.52 13.92
CA THR A 361 -2.45 -5.41 12.53
C THR A 361 -2.69 -3.97 12.09
N ALA A 362 -2.73 -3.72 10.80
CA ALA A 362 -3.12 -2.44 10.20
C ALA A 362 -4.22 -2.61 9.13
N ARG A 363 -4.81 -1.48 8.70
CA ARG A 363 -5.84 -1.44 7.64
C ARG A 363 -6.98 -2.44 7.90
N ASN A 364 -7.60 -2.35 9.09
CA ASN A 364 -8.70 -3.21 9.52
C ASN A 364 -8.36 -4.70 9.46
N GLY A 365 -7.21 -5.08 10.05
CA GLY A 365 -6.79 -6.48 10.12
C GLY A 365 -6.12 -7.04 8.86
N THR A 366 -6.07 -6.29 7.75
CA THR A 366 -5.59 -6.81 6.45
C THR A 366 -4.07 -6.82 6.28
N LEU A 367 -3.32 -6.18 7.19
CA LEU A 367 -1.87 -6.19 7.19
C LEU A 367 -1.36 -6.52 8.60
N SER A 368 -0.31 -7.33 8.73
CA SER A 368 0.40 -7.46 10.00
C SER A 368 1.39 -6.30 10.20
N THR A 369 1.58 -5.88 11.44
CA THR A 369 2.64 -4.92 11.83
C THR A 369 3.88 -5.62 12.36
N ILE A 370 3.75 -6.88 12.78
CA ILE A 370 4.90 -7.77 13.02
C ILE A 370 5.18 -8.48 11.70
N VAL A 371 6.40 -8.32 11.17
CA VAL A 371 6.75 -8.75 9.81
C VAL A 371 8.03 -9.59 9.79
N PRO A 372 8.25 -10.46 8.79
CA PRO A 372 9.52 -11.19 8.64
C PRO A 372 10.70 -10.24 8.42
N THR A 373 10.51 -9.23 7.57
CA THR A 373 11.45 -8.14 7.32
C THR A 373 10.69 -6.83 7.20
N LEU A 374 11.27 -5.71 7.63
CA LEU A 374 10.68 -4.40 7.39
C LEU A 374 10.41 -4.18 5.88
N SER A 375 9.36 -3.41 5.57
CA SER A 375 9.01 -3.09 4.18
C SER A 375 10.20 -2.48 3.43
N ALA A 376 10.36 -2.80 2.15
CA ALA A 376 11.46 -2.24 1.35
C ALA A 376 11.45 -0.70 1.38
N GLY A 377 12.61 -0.11 1.73
CA GLY A 377 12.80 1.33 1.89
C GLY A 377 12.33 1.90 3.24
N ALA A 378 11.78 1.08 4.14
CA ALA A 378 11.43 1.52 5.49
C ALA A 378 12.66 1.94 6.28
N GLU A 379 12.53 3.04 7.02
CA GLU A 379 13.61 3.61 7.82
C GLU A 379 13.64 2.93 9.19
N VAL A 380 14.79 2.35 9.55
CA VAL A 380 14.99 1.76 10.88
C VAL A 380 15.09 2.88 11.91
N THR A 381 14.14 2.93 12.84
CA THR A 381 14.11 3.86 13.97
C THR A 381 14.88 3.31 15.18
N ILE A 382 14.59 2.06 15.58
CA ILE A 382 15.38 1.35 16.60
C ILE A 382 16.07 0.16 15.93
N PRO A 383 17.42 0.14 15.90
CA PRO A 383 18.17 -0.99 15.40
C PRO A 383 17.92 -2.26 16.22
N SER A 384 18.08 -3.42 15.57
CA SER A 384 17.83 -4.73 16.21
C SER A 384 18.65 -4.99 17.49
N GLN A 385 19.83 -4.40 17.61
CA GLN A 385 20.70 -4.49 18.77
C GLN A 385 20.18 -3.70 19.98
N ASP A 386 19.33 -2.69 19.76
CA ASP A 386 18.81 -1.82 20.80
C ASP A 386 17.40 -2.19 21.24
N VAL A 387 16.67 -3.04 20.51
CA VAL A 387 15.30 -3.42 20.92
C VAL A 387 15.31 -4.21 22.23
N ASP A 388 14.38 -3.86 23.13
CA ASP A 388 14.24 -4.50 24.44
C ASP A 388 12.92 -5.26 24.52
N THR A 389 11.80 -4.55 24.65
CA THR A 389 10.47 -5.16 24.80
C THR A 389 9.51 -4.64 23.74
N VAL A 390 8.73 -5.54 23.14
CA VAL A 390 7.66 -5.23 22.18
C VAL A 390 6.31 -5.66 22.76
N VAL A 391 5.29 -4.83 22.64
CA VAL A 391 3.95 -5.08 23.18
C VAL A 391 2.88 -4.82 22.13
N THR A 392 1.94 -5.75 22.01
CA THR A 392 0.70 -5.59 21.24
C THR A 392 -0.50 -5.87 22.12
N GLU A 393 -1.70 -5.77 21.56
CA GLU A 393 -2.96 -6.16 22.22
C GLU A 393 -3.03 -7.66 22.59
N TYR A 394 -2.08 -8.47 22.12
CA TYR A 394 -1.99 -9.90 22.41
C TYR A 394 -0.94 -10.27 23.46
N GLY A 395 -0.15 -9.31 23.94
CA GLY A 395 0.78 -9.52 25.05
C GLY A 395 2.15 -8.91 24.86
N VAL A 396 3.12 -9.44 25.63
CA VAL A 396 4.49 -8.91 25.77
C VAL A 396 5.53 -9.86 25.17
N ALA A 397 6.44 -9.33 24.35
CA ALA A 397 7.60 -10.02 23.82
C ALA A 397 8.89 -9.31 24.24
N GLU A 398 9.64 -9.92 25.16
CA GLU A 398 10.99 -9.47 25.52
C GLU A 398 11.99 -10.05 24.51
N LEU A 399 12.84 -9.20 23.93
CA LEU A 399 13.75 -9.54 22.81
C LEU A 399 15.22 -9.31 23.16
N LYS A 400 15.52 -8.56 24.23
CA LYS A 400 16.89 -8.28 24.68
C LYS A 400 17.67 -9.58 24.92
N GLY A 401 18.86 -9.68 24.33
CA GLY A 401 19.74 -10.84 24.46
C GLY A 401 19.25 -12.15 23.81
N ARG A 402 18.09 -12.15 23.16
CA ARG A 402 17.54 -13.34 22.49
C ARG A 402 18.08 -13.51 21.08
N SER A 403 18.28 -14.76 20.67
CA SER A 403 18.61 -15.10 19.28
C SER A 403 17.44 -14.76 18.34
N VAL A 404 17.70 -14.57 17.04
CA VAL A 404 16.63 -14.29 16.05
C VAL A 404 15.54 -15.38 16.06
N ARG A 405 15.93 -16.64 16.32
CA ARG A 405 15.00 -17.75 16.51
C ARG A 405 14.07 -17.51 17.70
N ASP A 406 14.63 -17.18 18.86
CA ASP A 406 13.83 -17.00 20.08
C ASP A 406 13.04 -15.68 20.05
N ARG A 407 13.52 -14.68 19.27
CA ARG A 407 12.78 -13.44 18.95
C ARG A 407 11.55 -13.75 18.10
N LEU A 408 11.68 -14.56 17.05
CA LEU A 408 10.53 -15.01 16.24
C LEU A 408 9.45 -15.63 17.14
N GLU A 409 9.82 -16.56 18.03
CA GLU A 409 8.85 -17.20 18.94
C GLU A 409 8.15 -16.19 19.85
N ALA A 410 8.90 -15.23 20.39
CA ALA A 410 8.34 -14.19 21.25
C ALA A 410 7.37 -13.27 20.48
N LEU A 411 7.77 -12.83 19.28
CA LEU A 411 6.98 -11.95 18.43
C LEU A 411 5.73 -12.64 17.88
N VAL A 412 5.81 -13.92 17.50
CA VAL A 412 4.64 -14.69 17.04
C VAL A 412 3.57 -14.81 18.13
N ARG A 413 3.94 -14.95 19.40
CA ARG A 413 2.97 -15.01 20.51
C ARG A 413 2.15 -13.73 20.64
N ILE A 414 2.72 -12.59 20.27
CA ILE A 414 2.07 -11.28 20.35
C ILE A 414 1.61 -10.78 18.98
N ALA A 415 1.81 -11.56 17.91
CA ALA A 415 1.21 -11.29 16.62
C ALA A 415 -0.28 -11.68 16.63
N HIS A 416 -1.05 -11.03 15.74
CA HIS A 416 -2.43 -11.41 15.49
C HIS A 416 -2.52 -12.88 15.07
N PRO A 417 -3.48 -13.67 15.59
CA PRO A 417 -3.61 -15.10 15.29
C PRO A 417 -3.51 -15.43 13.79
N ASP A 418 -4.20 -14.68 12.94
CA ASP A 418 -4.23 -14.86 11.48
C ASP A 418 -2.86 -14.79 10.78
N TYR A 419 -1.85 -14.20 11.43
CA TYR A 419 -0.51 -13.99 10.84
C TYR A 419 0.58 -14.83 11.50
N ARG A 420 0.28 -15.61 12.54
CA ARG A 420 1.28 -16.36 13.31
C ARG A 420 1.98 -17.43 12.47
N ASP A 421 1.19 -18.23 11.76
CA ASP A 421 1.71 -19.31 10.91
C ASP A 421 2.46 -18.73 9.70
N TRP A 422 1.91 -17.67 9.10
CA TRP A 422 2.56 -16.94 8.02
C TRP A 422 3.93 -16.38 8.45
N LEU A 423 4.03 -15.76 9.63
CA LEU A 423 5.29 -15.22 10.15
C LEU A 423 6.36 -16.31 10.28
N ARG A 424 5.99 -17.48 10.80
CA ARG A 424 6.90 -18.62 10.93
C ARG A 424 7.35 -19.13 9.57
N ALA A 425 6.38 -19.44 8.71
CA ALA A 425 6.63 -20.01 7.39
C ALA A 425 7.50 -19.06 6.54
N GLU A 426 7.20 -17.77 6.56
CA GLU A 426 7.91 -16.78 5.76
C GLU A 426 9.31 -16.49 6.29
N THR A 427 9.50 -16.47 7.61
CA THR A 427 10.83 -16.33 8.23
C THR A 427 11.72 -17.54 7.95
N GLU A 428 11.14 -18.75 7.93
CA GLU A 428 11.84 -19.98 7.54
C GLU A 428 12.17 -19.98 6.04
N ARG A 429 11.22 -19.57 5.19
CA ARG A 429 11.39 -19.45 3.73
C ARG A 429 12.51 -18.47 3.36
N LEU A 430 12.61 -17.36 4.08
CA LEU A 430 13.66 -16.36 3.93
C LEU A 430 14.98 -16.77 4.59
N GLN A 431 15.06 -17.95 5.21
CA GLN A 431 16.23 -18.48 5.90
C GLN A 431 16.78 -17.56 6.99
N ILE A 432 15.90 -16.80 7.64
CA ILE A 432 16.27 -15.84 8.69
C ILE A 432 16.56 -16.56 10.02
N VAL A 433 15.81 -17.62 10.33
CA VAL A 433 16.02 -18.44 11.52
C VAL A 433 16.59 -19.81 11.14
N PRO A 434 17.53 -20.37 11.92
CA PRO A 434 18.03 -21.71 11.70
C PRO A 434 16.90 -22.71 11.93
N ARG A 435 16.82 -23.70 11.05
CA ARG A 435 15.90 -24.81 11.20
C ARG A 435 16.31 -25.63 12.44
N LEU A 436 15.36 -25.91 13.33
CA LEU A 436 15.62 -26.74 14.50
C LEU A 436 16.01 -28.15 14.04
N VAL A 437 17.27 -28.53 14.22
CA VAL A 437 17.76 -29.89 14.00
C VAL A 437 17.64 -30.64 15.33
N VAL A 438 16.67 -31.55 15.44
CA VAL A 438 16.55 -32.46 16.58
C VAL A 438 17.41 -33.70 16.29
N PRO A 439 18.46 -34.02 17.07
CA PRO A 439 19.28 -35.21 16.83
C PRO A 439 18.41 -36.48 16.91
N GLY A 440 18.37 -37.26 15.83
CA GLY A 440 17.51 -38.45 15.72
C GLY A 440 16.10 -38.20 15.18
N PHE A 441 15.75 -36.94 14.89
CA PHE A 441 14.55 -36.56 14.14
C PHE A 441 14.97 -35.57 13.04
N GLU A 442 15.62 -36.10 12.00
CA GLU A 442 15.77 -35.36 10.74
C GLU A 442 14.39 -35.23 10.11
N VAL A 443 13.71 -34.11 10.33
CA VAL A 443 12.80 -33.62 9.29
C VAL A 443 13.71 -33.02 8.22
N ALA A 444 14.19 -33.83 7.29
CA ALA A 444 14.76 -33.31 6.06
C ALA A 444 13.77 -32.28 5.48
N ARG A 445 14.18 -31.01 5.35
CA ARG A 445 13.62 -30.24 4.23
C ARG A 445 14.50 -30.72 3.11
N PRO A 446 13.90 -31.25 2.03
CA PRO A 446 14.65 -31.36 0.80
C PRO A 446 15.27 -29.97 0.58
N ALA A 447 16.54 -29.91 0.14
CA ALA A 447 16.87 -28.80 -0.73
C ALA A 447 15.70 -28.70 -1.72
N LEU A 448 15.11 -27.52 -1.96
CA LEU A 448 14.11 -27.35 -3.00
C LEU A 448 14.80 -27.70 -4.32
N ARG A 449 14.81 -29.00 -4.61
CA ARG A 449 15.41 -29.62 -5.78
C ARG A 449 14.50 -29.25 -6.93
N ALA A 450 15.02 -29.37 -8.14
CA ALA A 450 14.13 -29.48 -9.29
C ALA A 450 13.19 -30.66 -9.03
N THR A 451 11.93 -30.37 -8.70
CA THR A 451 10.88 -31.33 -8.40
C THR A 451 10.10 -31.70 -9.65
N ALA A 452 10.18 -30.87 -10.69
CA ALA A 452 9.65 -31.09 -12.03
C ALA A 452 10.40 -30.18 -13.03
N PRO A 453 10.35 -30.49 -14.35
CA PRO A 453 10.81 -29.57 -15.38
C PRO A 453 10.22 -28.17 -15.18
N GLY A 454 11.06 -27.16 -15.28
CA GLY A 454 10.65 -25.75 -15.13
C GLY A 454 10.55 -25.26 -13.70
N VAL A 455 10.84 -26.10 -12.70
CA VAL A 455 10.93 -25.70 -11.30
C VAL A 455 12.39 -25.76 -10.88
N THR A 456 12.99 -24.62 -10.55
CA THR A 456 14.33 -24.54 -9.95
C THR A 456 14.22 -24.23 -8.46
N ALA A 457 15.36 -24.03 -7.80
CA ALA A 457 15.37 -23.58 -6.41
C ALA A 457 14.79 -22.17 -6.24
N ASP A 458 14.84 -21.34 -7.28
CA ASP A 458 14.56 -19.91 -7.27
C ASP A 458 13.50 -19.44 -8.28
N ALA A 459 13.06 -20.31 -9.19
CA ALA A 459 12.12 -19.96 -10.26
C ALA A 459 11.11 -21.06 -10.60
N ILE A 460 9.96 -20.64 -11.12
CA ILE A 460 8.94 -21.47 -11.79
C ILE A 460 8.78 -20.90 -13.19
N ARG A 461 9.25 -21.62 -14.20
CA ARG A 461 9.13 -21.26 -15.61
C ARG A 461 7.76 -21.66 -16.11
N LEU A 462 6.99 -20.69 -16.55
CA LEU A 462 5.72 -20.87 -17.24
C LEU A 462 5.93 -20.53 -18.71
N GLY A 463 5.19 -21.19 -19.59
CA GLY A 463 5.21 -20.91 -21.02
C GLY A 463 3.89 -20.34 -21.50
N THR A 464 3.93 -19.60 -22.59
CA THR A 464 2.75 -19.24 -23.36
C THR A 464 3.15 -19.04 -24.81
N PHE A 465 2.27 -19.43 -25.72
CA PHE A 465 2.38 -19.10 -27.14
C PHE A 465 1.14 -18.31 -27.53
N CYS A 466 1.36 -17.23 -28.26
CA CYS A 466 0.29 -16.37 -28.69
C CYS A 466 0.69 -15.56 -29.91
N ASP A 467 -0.30 -15.09 -30.63
CA ASP A 467 -0.08 -14.23 -31.78
C ASP A 467 0.41 -12.84 -31.35
N LEU A 468 1.65 -12.48 -31.69
CA LEU A 468 2.25 -11.18 -31.41
C LEU A 468 2.55 -10.36 -32.67
N SER A 469 2.61 -10.99 -33.84
CA SER A 469 2.96 -10.35 -35.12
C SER A 469 1.98 -10.60 -36.26
N GLY A 470 1.05 -11.54 -36.08
CA GLY A 470 0.03 -11.95 -37.04
C GLY A 470 -1.32 -11.23 -36.88
N PRO A 471 -2.40 -11.81 -37.45
CA PRO A 471 -3.70 -11.14 -37.61
C PRO A 471 -4.41 -10.79 -36.28
N ASN A 472 -4.08 -11.49 -35.21
CA ASN A 472 -4.62 -11.35 -33.85
C ASN A 472 -3.59 -10.74 -32.87
N ALA A 473 -2.50 -10.15 -33.35
CA ALA A 473 -1.43 -9.54 -32.52
C ALA A 473 -1.94 -8.62 -31.40
N SER A 474 -2.97 -7.81 -31.69
CA SER A 474 -3.59 -6.92 -30.69
C SER A 474 -4.20 -7.68 -29.50
N ILE A 475 -4.81 -8.83 -29.75
CA ILE A 475 -5.41 -9.70 -28.72
C ILE A 475 -4.30 -10.35 -27.88
N GLY A 476 -3.27 -10.90 -28.53
CA GLY A 476 -2.14 -11.54 -27.85
C GLY A 476 -1.34 -10.57 -26.99
N MET A 477 -1.04 -9.38 -27.51
CA MET A 477 -0.40 -8.30 -26.75
C MET A 477 -1.21 -7.87 -25.53
N ALA A 478 -2.52 -7.68 -25.68
CA ALA A 478 -3.38 -7.29 -24.56
C ALA A 478 -3.37 -8.35 -23.45
N ALA A 479 -3.51 -9.64 -23.83
CA ALA A 479 -3.41 -10.75 -22.89
C ALA A 479 -2.04 -10.78 -22.19
N LEU A 480 -0.95 -10.61 -22.94
CA LEU A 480 0.44 -10.56 -22.45
C LEU A 480 0.68 -9.53 -21.37
N ARG A 481 0.18 -8.33 -21.60
CA ARG A 481 0.24 -7.25 -20.61
C ARG A 481 -0.53 -7.63 -19.35
N GLY A 482 -1.70 -8.26 -19.51
CA GLY A 482 -2.53 -8.75 -18.41
C GLY A 482 -1.81 -9.74 -17.48
N TYR A 483 -1.30 -10.86 -18.00
CA TYR A 483 -0.62 -11.83 -17.15
C TYR A 483 0.73 -11.32 -16.62
N SER A 484 1.50 -10.56 -17.41
CA SER A 484 2.78 -9.99 -16.97
C SER A 484 2.59 -9.02 -15.80
N ALA A 485 1.56 -8.15 -15.85
CA ALA A 485 1.25 -7.24 -14.76
C ALA A 485 1.03 -7.97 -13.42
N TYR A 486 0.41 -9.16 -13.45
CA TYR A 486 0.15 -9.94 -12.25
C TYR A 486 1.39 -10.69 -11.76
N TYR A 487 2.13 -11.37 -12.65
CA TYR A 487 3.34 -12.08 -12.25
C TYR A 487 4.43 -11.13 -11.72
N ASP A 488 4.60 -9.95 -12.33
CA ASP A 488 5.50 -8.93 -11.81
C ASP A 488 5.06 -8.42 -10.44
N HIS A 489 3.75 -8.33 -10.19
CA HIS A 489 3.23 -8.02 -8.87
C HIS A 489 3.60 -9.12 -7.87
N VAL A 490 3.34 -10.39 -8.17
CA VAL A 490 3.66 -11.54 -7.30
C VAL A 490 5.17 -11.65 -7.03
N ASN A 491 6.00 -11.53 -8.06
CA ASN A 491 7.46 -11.59 -7.94
C ASN A 491 8.04 -10.51 -7.03
N ARG A 492 7.45 -9.30 -7.04
CA ARG A 492 7.86 -8.22 -6.12
C ARG A 492 7.58 -8.52 -4.65
N TRP A 493 6.71 -9.49 -4.37
CA TRP A 493 6.40 -9.99 -3.03
C TRP A 493 7.07 -11.33 -2.73
N GLY A 494 8.13 -11.69 -3.47
CA GLY A 494 8.93 -12.89 -3.19
C GLY A 494 8.53 -14.13 -4.00
N GLY A 495 7.60 -13.99 -4.96
CA GLY A 495 7.19 -15.11 -5.82
C GLY A 495 6.22 -16.07 -5.14
N VAL A 496 6.13 -17.30 -5.64
CA VAL A 496 5.30 -18.37 -5.06
C VAL A 496 6.21 -19.37 -4.36
N HIS A 497 6.00 -19.56 -3.06
CA HIS A 497 6.85 -20.44 -2.24
C HIS A 497 8.35 -20.11 -2.37
N GLY A 498 8.67 -18.81 -2.54
CA GLY A 498 10.03 -18.30 -2.67
C GLY A 498 10.64 -18.42 -4.07
N ARG A 499 9.89 -18.95 -5.04
CA ARG A 499 10.32 -19.04 -6.43
C ARG A 499 9.68 -17.94 -7.26
N ARG A 500 10.48 -17.20 -8.02
CA ARG A 500 9.99 -16.22 -8.98
C ARG A 500 9.28 -16.91 -10.14
N ILE A 501 8.18 -16.36 -10.59
CA ILE A 501 7.52 -16.78 -11.82
C ILE A 501 8.28 -16.17 -13.00
N GLU A 502 8.78 -17.01 -13.89
CA GLU A 502 9.39 -16.60 -15.15
C GLU A 502 8.48 -17.01 -16.29
N LEU A 503 8.01 -16.05 -17.09
CA LEU A 503 7.16 -16.36 -18.22
C LEU A 503 7.96 -16.35 -19.53
N ARG A 504 7.94 -17.48 -20.24
CA ARG A 504 8.51 -17.68 -21.56
C ARG A 504 7.41 -17.51 -22.59
N VAL A 505 7.64 -16.63 -23.56
CA VAL A 505 6.61 -16.19 -24.51
C VAL A 505 7.09 -16.51 -25.92
N GLU A 506 6.28 -17.23 -26.66
CA GLU A 506 6.49 -17.53 -28.07
C GLU A 506 5.50 -16.79 -28.95
N ASP A 507 6.01 -16.15 -30.00
CA ASP A 507 5.18 -15.61 -31.07
C ASP A 507 4.94 -16.69 -32.13
N ASP A 508 3.70 -17.19 -32.20
CA ASP A 508 3.29 -18.19 -33.18
C ASP A 508 2.69 -17.57 -34.46
N SER A 509 2.51 -16.24 -34.50
CA SER A 509 1.84 -15.51 -35.57
C SER A 509 0.45 -16.07 -35.94
N PHE A 510 -0.24 -16.75 -35.02
CA PHE A 510 -1.50 -17.47 -35.24
C PHE A 510 -1.40 -18.60 -36.29
N ASP A 511 -0.22 -19.16 -36.52
CA ASP A 511 -0.01 -20.26 -37.45
C ASP A 511 0.12 -21.61 -36.70
N PRO A 512 -0.74 -22.62 -36.98
CA PRO A 512 -0.69 -23.91 -36.31
C PRO A 512 0.66 -24.65 -36.44
N THR A 513 1.38 -24.48 -37.55
CA THR A 513 2.68 -25.13 -37.77
C THR A 513 3.74 -24.50 -36.88
N ARG A 514 3.80 -23.16 -36.84
CA ARG A 514 4.66 -22.40 -35.92
C ARG A 514 4.31 -22.67 -34.47
N THR A 515 3.01 -22.79 -34.15
CA THR A 515 2.54 -23.11 -32.80
C THR A 515 3.11 -24.44 -32.32
N ARG A 516 3.15 -25.45 -33.20
CA ARG A 516 3.75 -26.75 -32.85
C ARG A 516 5.24 -26.62 -32.54
N LEU A 517 5.98 -25.84 -33.31
CA LEU A 517 7.40 -25.57 -33.05
C LEU A 517 7.60 -24.78 -31.74
N ALA A 518 6.78 -23.76 -31.50
CA ALA A 518 6.77 -22.96 -30.27
C ALA A 518 6.49 -23.83 -29.03
N ALA A 519 5.46 -24.68 -29.09
CA ALA A 519 5.13 -25.58 -27.99
C ALA A 519 6.24 -26.60 -27.73
N ILE A 520 6.84 -27.17 -28.77
CA ILE A 520 8.01 -28.05 -28.63
C ILE A 520 9.15 -27.29 -27.95
N ARG A 521 9.51 -26.09 -28.42
CA ARG A 521 10.58 -25.28 -27.83
C ARG A 521 10.32 -24.97 -26.35
N LEU A 522 9.11 -24.54 -26.02
CA LEU A 522 8.72 -24.27 -24.62
C LEU A 522 8.88 -25.51 -23.74
N VAL A 523 8.50 -26.69 -24.24
CA VAL A 523 8.55 -27.94 -23.47
C VAL A 523 9.96 -28.52 -23.39
N THR A 524 10.72 -28.51 -24.48
CA THR A 524 12.00 -29.23 -24.57
C THR A 524 13.23 -28.35 -24.33
N GLU A 525 13.20 -27.08 -24.72
CA GLU A 525 14.35 -26.16 -24.59
C GLU A 525 14.21 -25.26 -23.37
N GLU A 526 13.05 -24.62 -23.20
CA GLU A 526 12.78 -23.75 -22.04
C GLU A 526 12.34 -24.53 -20.80
N GLU A 527 12.04 -25.82 -20.97
CA GLU A 527 11.61 -26.76 -19.95
C GLU A 527 10.46 -26.21 -19.09
N VAL A 528 9.43 -25.59 -19.68
CA VAL A 528 8.40 -24.92 -18.88
C VAL A 528 7.59 -25.91 -18.03
N PHE A 529 7.21 -25.47 -16.83
CA PHE A 529 6.41 -26.24 -15.88
C PHE A 529 4.97 -26.41 -16.37
N ALA A 530 4.36 -25.35 -16.89
CA ALA A 530 2.98 -25.31 -17.39
C ALA A 530 2.84 -24.29 -18.51
N ILE A 531 1.83 -24.46 -19.37
CA ILE A 531 1.43 -23.51 -20.41
C ILE A 531 0.22 -22.71 -19.92
N VAL A 532 0.31 -21.38 -20.00
CA VAL A 532 -0.70 -20.47 -19.42
C VAL A 532 -1.26 -19.55 -20.49
N SER A 533 -2.59 -19.48 -20.55
CA SER A 533 -3.32 -18.61 -21.47
C SER A 533 -2.87 -18.64 -22.94
N PRO A 534 -2.54 -19.82 -23.53
CA PRO A 534 -2.15 -19.89 -24.93
C PRO A 534 -3.28 -19.43 -25.86
N LEU A 535 -2.98 -18.56 -26.83
CA LEU A 535 -4.00 -17.90 -27.64
C LEU A 535 -4.38 -18.71 -28.89
N GLY A 536 -5.69 -18.87 -29.12
CA GLY A 536 -6.27 -19.27 -30.41
C GLY A 536 -6.81 -20.69 -30.47
N THR A 537 -7.90 -20.91 -31.21
CA THR A 537 -8.54 -22.23 -31.34
C THR A 537 -7.72 -23.20 -32.21
N PRO A 538 -7.37 -22.86 -33.47
CA PRO A 538 -6.61 -23.78 -34.32
C PRO A 538 -5.17 -24.01 -33.82
N THR A 539 -4.55 -22.99 -33.21
CA THR A 539 -3.21 -23.05 -32.61
C THR A 539 -3.20 -24.01 -31.41
N ASN A 540 -4.13 -23.87 -30.46
CA ASN A 540 -4.24 -24.79 -29.31
C ASN A 540 -4.59 -26.22 -29.75
N LEU A 541 -5.46 -26.39 -30.74
CA LEU A 541 -5.80 -27.72 -31.27
C LEU A 541 -4.59 -28.43 -31.85
N ALA A 542 -3.72 -27.72 -32.55
CA ALA A 542 -2.54 -28.29 -33.20
C ALA A 542 -1.50 -28.87 -32.24
N VAL A 543 -1.57 -28.49 -30.95
CA VAL A 543 -0.64 -28.95 -29.91
C VAL A 543 -1.31 -29.73 -28.80
N LEU A 544 -2.62 -29.95 -28.88
CA LEU A 544 -3.41 -30.63 -27.85
C LEU A 544 -2.84 -32.02 -27.51
N ASP A 545 -2.70 -32.88 -28.51
CA ASP A 545 -2.24 -34.25 -28.30
C ASP A 545 -0.80 -34.26 -27.79
N TYR A 546 0.07 -33.41 -28.34
CA TYR A 546 1.45 -33.27 -27.88
C TYR A 546 1.53 -32.86 -26.40
N LEU A 547 0.80 -31.82 -25.98
CA LEU A 547 0.83 -31.33 -24.60
C LEU A 547 0.19 -32.33 -23.62
N LEU A 548 -0.81 -33.10 -24.06
CA LEU A 548 -1.38 -34.22 -23.29
C LEU A 548 -0.37 -35.37 -23.13
N GLU A 549 0.29 -35.79 -24.21
CA GLU A 549 1.32 -36.84 -24.21
C GLU A 549 2.53 -36.46 -23.33
N GLN A 550 2.91 -35.18 -23.31
CA GLN A 550 3.97 -34.65 -22.45
C GLN A 550 3.49 -34.31 -21.02
N GLU A 551 2.21 -34.57 -20.73
CA GLU A 551 1.54 -34.28 -19.45
C GLU A 551 1.76 -32.84 -18.95
N ILE A 552 1.77 -31.87 -19.87
CA ILE A 552 1.94 -30.44 -19.55
C ILE A 552 0.61 -29.88 -19.04
N PRO A 553 0.54 -29.29 -17.83
CA PRO A 553 -0.63 -28.55 -17.40
C PRO A 553 -0.87 -27.34 -18.31
N VAL A 554 -2.08 -27.24 -18.85
CA VAL A 554 -2.53 -26.10 -19.65
C VAL A 554 -3.67 -25.42 -18.93
N VAL A 555 -3.42 -24.20 -18.45
CA VAL A 555 -4.39 -23.42 -17.69
C VAL A 555 -4.92 -22.28 -18.53
N SER A 556 -6.25 -22.19 -18.59
CA SER A 556 -6.99 -21.17 -19.33
C SER A 556 -6.60 -21.11 -20.82
N PRO A 557 -6.70 -22.20 -21.62
CA PRO A 557 -6.60 -22.06 -23.08
C PRO A 557 -7.47 -20.88 -23.52
N HIS A 558 -6.87 -19.88 -24.17
CA HIS A 558 -7.56 -18.65 -24.55
C HIS A 558 -8.34 -18.92 -25.86
N SER A 559 -9.27 -19.87 -25.73
CA SER A 559 -10.16 -20.48 -26.71
C SER A 559 -11.33 -21.14 -25.98
N GLY A 560 -12.53 -21.07 -26.56
CA GLY A 560 -13.75 -21.59 -25.97
C GLY A 560 -14.13 -23.00 -26.38
N LEU A 561 -13.26 -23.75 -27.05
CA LEU A 561 -13.67 -25.02 -27.61
C LEU A 561 -14.03 -26.03 -26.49
N SER A 562 -15.19 -26.68 -26.60
CA SER A 562 -15.68 -27.63 -25.60
C SER A 562 -14.68 -28.76 -25.28
N VAL A 563 -13.83 -29.10 -26.26
CA VAL A 563 -12.80 -30.14 -26.13
C VAL A 563 -11.80 -29.87 -25.00
N TRP A 564 -11.64 -28.61 -24.54
CA TRP A 564 -10.72 -28.31 -23.42
C TRP A 564 -11.18 -28.91 -22.08
N ALA A 565 -12.48 -29.24 -21.96
CA ALA A 565 -13.04 -29.79 -20.73
C ALA A 565 -13.97 -31.00 -20.95
N THR A 566 -14.43 -31.26 -22.19
CA THR A 566 -15.37 -32.35 -22.52
C THR A 566 -14.93 -33.11 -23.77
N PRO A 567 -14.64 -34.43 -23.69
CA PRO A 567 -14.47 -35.20 -22.46
C PRO A 567 -13.30 -34.67 -21.64
N LEU A 568 -13.32 -34.95 -20.33
CA LEU A 568 -12.34 -34.46 -19.37
C LEU A 568 -10.91 -34.79 -19.82
N LYS A 569 -10.04 -33.78 -19.74
CA LYS A 569 -8.60 -33.89 -19.98
C LYS A 569 -7.89 -33.49 -18.71
N ARG A 570 -7.19 -34.45 -18.09
CA ARG A 570 -6.58 -34.30 -16.76
C ARG A 570 -5.72 -33.05 -16.61
N THR A 571 -4.92 -32.69 -17.61
CA THR A 571 -3.99 -31.57 -17.52
C THR A 571 -4.54 -30.24 -18.07
N TYR A 572 -5.76 -30.23 -18.62
CA TYR A 572 -6.37 -29.03 -19.19
C TYR A 572 -7.43 -28.45 -18.24
N PHE A 573 -7.29 -27.17 -17.92
CA PHE A 573 -8.22 -26.43 -17.08
C PHE A 573 -8.78 -25.24 -17.86
N ALA A 574 -10.04 -25.34 -18.30
CA ALA A 574 -10.70 -24.24 -19.00
C ALA A 574 -11.06 -23.13 -18.02
N LEU A 575 -10.91 -21.87 -18.44
CA LEU A 575 -11.35 -20.71 -17.67
C LEU A 575 -12.62 -20.10 -18.24
N GLN A 576 -12.66 -19.95 -19.55
CA GLN A 576 -13.74 -19.28 -20.26
C GLN A 576 -14.92 -20.20 -20.57
N PRO A 577 -16.15 -19.66 -20.69
CA PRO A 577 -17.30 -20.44 -21.15
C PRO A 577 -17.05 -21.05 -22.52
N SER A 578 -17.47 -22.31 -22.70
CA SER A 578 -17.32 -22.97 -23.98
C SER A 578 -18.19 -22.31 -25.06
N TYR A 579 -17.83 -22.47 -26.34
CA TYR A 579 -18.62 -21.97 -27.46
C TYR A 579 -20.02 -22.59 -27.49
N GLN A 580 -20.18 -23.80 -26.94
CA GLN A 580 -21.49 -24.40 -26.69
C GLN A 580 -22.32 -23.62 -25.66
N VAL A 581 -21.71 -23.24 -24.53
CA VAL A 581 -22.40 -22.45 -23.50
C VAL A 581 -22.69 -21.04 -24.02
N GLU A 582 -21.71 -20.42 -24.69
CA GLU A 582 -21.84 -19.10 -25.28
C GLU A 582 -22.96 -19.04 -26.32
N GLY A 583 -22.94 -19.93 -27.33
CA GLY A 583 -23.93 -19.94 -28.40
C GLY A 583 -25.35 -20.11 -27.88
N ARG A 584 -25.55 -21.00 -26.91
CA ARG A 584 -26.85 -21.21 -26.27
C ARG A 584 -27.31 -19.99 -25.46
N ILE A 585 -26.42 -19.36 -24.67
CA ILE A 585 -26.77 -18.12 -23.93
C ILE A 585 -27.13 -17.00 -24.90
N LEU A 586 -26.38 -16.84 -25.99
CA LEU A 586 -26.66 -15.82 -27.00
C LEU A 586 -27.97 -16.06 -27.73
N ALA A 587 -28.34 -17.33 -28.01
CA ALA A 587 -29.63 -17.68 -28.60
C ALA A 587 -30.80 -17.35 -27.65
N GLN A 588 -30.69 -17.75 -26.37
CA GLN A 588 -31.69 -17.41 -25.35
C GLN A 588 -31.83 -15.89 -25.19
N TYR A 589 -30.72 -15.14 -25.16
CA TYR A 589 -30.75 -13.69 -25.10
C TYR A 589 -31.43 -13.08 -26.34
N ALA A 590 -31.10 -13.57 -27.54
CA ALA A 590 -31.69 -13.08 -28.78
C ALA A 590 -33.21 -13.22 -28.77
N LEU A 591 -33.73 -14.40 -28.41
CA LEU A 591 -35.17 -14.67 -28.35
C LEU A 591 -35.88 -13.82 -27.29
N ASP A 592 -35.30 -13.70 -26.10
CA ASP A 592 -35.94 -13.02 -24.96
C ASP A 592 -35.89 -11.49 -25.04
N ARG A 593 -34.79 -10.93 -25.54
CA ARG A 593 -34.47 -9.51 -25.42
C ARG A 593 -34.51 -8.75 -26.74
N LEU A 594 -34.22 -9.44 -27.85
CA LEU A 594 -34.20 -8.82 -29.17
C LEU A 594 -35.42 -9.22 -30.01
N ALA A 595 -36.04 -10.36 -29.71
CA ALA A 595 -37.23 -10.89 -30.38
C ALA A 595 -37.18 -10.80 -31.93
N PRO A 596 -36.08 -11.25 -32.57
CA PRO A 596 -35.89 -11.13 -34.01
C PRO A 596 -36.89 -12.01 -34.78
N GLN A 597 -37.27 -11.56 -35.98
CA GLN A 597 -38.13 -12.29 -36.89
C GLN A 597 -37.33 -13.12 -37.91
N ARG A 598 -36.11 -12.70 -38.25
CA ARG A 598 -35.25 -13.31 -39.27
C ARG A 598 -33.80 -13.33 -38.80
N ILE A 599 -33.33 -14.48 -38.36
CA ILE A 599 -31.98 -14.64 -37.82
C ILE A 599 -31.04 -15.21 -38.88
N ALA A 600 -29.86 -14.63 -39.05
CA ALA A 600 -28.76 -15.22 -39.80
C ALA A 600 -27.54 -15.46 -38.91
N VAL A 601 -26.67 -16.37 -39.33
CA VAL A 601 -25.41 -16.68 -38.66
C VAL A 601 -24.26 -16.41 -39.61
N PHE A 602 -23.23 -15.70 -39.13
CA PHE A 602 -21.96 -15.50 -39.81
C PHE A 602 -20.84 -16.17 -39.01
N ALA A 603 -20.20 -17.18 -39.59
CA ALA A 603 -19.27 -18.07 -38.88
C ALA A 603 -17.91 -18.18 -39.58
N ALA A 604 -16.84 -18.29 -38.81
CA ALA A 604 -15.57 -18.77 -39.35
C ALA A 604 -15.66 -20.26 -39.72
N ASP A 605 -15.06 -20.67 -40.83
CA ASP A 605 -15.00 -22.07 -41.26
C ASP A 605 -13.86 -22.81 -40.54
N ASP A 606 -13.98 -22.88 -39.23
CA ASP A 606 -13.13 -23.67 -38.36
C ASP A 606 -13.91 -24.17 -37.14
N ARG A 607 -13.22 -24.87 -36.23
CA ARG A 607 -13.84 -25.44 -35.03
C ARG A 607 -14.46 -24.39 -34.09
N PHE A 608 -13.96 -23.16 -34.08
CA PHE A 608 -14.56 -22.10 -33.28
C PHE A 608 -15.89 -21.65 -33.89
N GLY A 609 -15.88 -21.25 -35.17
CA GLY A 609 -17.09 -20.76 -35.81
C GLY A 609 -18.16 -21.84 -35.90
N GLN A 610 -17.78 -23.08 -36.21
CA GLN A 610 -18.69 -24.22 -36.30
C GLN A 610 -19.34 -24.58 -34.96
N GLU A 611 -18.58 -24.64 -33.85
CA GLU A 611 -19.14 -25.01 -32.55
C GLU A 611 -20.08 -23.92 -32.01
N GLY A 612 -19.70 -22.64 -32.14
CA GLY A 612 -20.54 -21.52 -31.73
C GLY A 612 -21.82 -21.41 -32.57
N ALA A 613 -21.71 -21.56 -33.90
CA ALA A 613 -22.86 -21.55 -34.80
C ALA A 613 -23.81 -22.70 -34.49
N THR A 614 -23.30 -23.93 -34.39
CA THR A 614 -24.12 -25.12 -34.11
C THR A 614 -24.86 -24.96 -32.79
N ALA A 615 -24.18 -24.55 -31.72
CA ALA A 615 -24.81 -24.38 -30.41
C ALA A 615 -25.92 -23.32 -30.39
N PHE A 616 -25.74 -22.22 -31.14
CA PHE A 616 -26.75 -21.19 -31.28
C PHE A 616 -27.95 -21.70 -32.09
N VAL A 617 -27.71 -22.36 -33.23
CA VAL A 617 -28.77 -22.91 -34.10
C VAL A 617 -29.57 -24.01 -33.40
N ASP A 618 -28.91 -24.91 -32.69
CA ASP A 618 -29.57 -25.98 -31.94
C ASP A 618 -30.48 -25.42 -30.84
N GLU A 619 -30.06 -24.35 -30.17
CA GLU A 619 -30.87 -23.71 -29.14
C GLU A 619 -32.07 -22.94 -29.74
N LEU A 620 -31.91 -22.32 -30.91
CA LEU A 620 -33.03 -21.75 -31.67
C LEU A 620 -34.04 -22.82 -32.09
N ALA A 621 -33.55 -23.97 -32.56
CA ALA A 621 -34.40 -25.08 -33.00
C ALA A 621 -35.26 -25.64 -31.84
N ARG A 622 -34.74 -25.64 -30.61
CA ARG A 622 -35.52 -25.99 -29.40
C ARG A 622 -36.69 -25.03 -29.14
N ALA A 623 -36.57 -23.78 -29.57
CA ALA A 623 -37.64 -22.78 -29.54
C ALA A 623 -38.49 -22.76 -30.82
N GLY A 624 -38.29 -23.70 -31.76
CA GLY A 624 -39.01 -23.76 -33.03
C GLY A 624 -38.59 -22.69 -34.05
N VAL A 625 -37.40 -22.10 -33.89
CA VAL A 625 -36.87 -21.05 -34.78
C VAL A 625 -35.72 -21.62 -35.62
N THR A 626 -35.75 -21.33 -36.93
CA THR A 626 -34.69 -21.72 -37.88
C THR A 626 -34.05 -20.47 -38.48
N PRO A 627 -32.71 -20.38 -38.55
CA PRO A 627 -32.04 -19.28 -39.24
C PRO A 627 -32.41 -19.21 -40.73
N VAL A 628 -32.53 -18.00 -41.27
CA VAL A 628 -32.75 -17.77 -42.70
C VAL A 628 -31.48 -17.98 -43.53
N ALA A 629 -30.30 -17.91 -42.90
CA ALA A 629 -29.03 -18.29 -43.50
C ALA A 629 -27.96 -18.59 -42.45
N VAL A 630 -27.03 -19.45 -42.85
CA VAL A 630 -25.75 -19.67 -42.17
C VAL A 630 -24.66 -19.46 -43.22
N VAL A 631 -23.95 -18.34 -43.12
CA VAL A 631 -22.87 -17.95 -44.03
C VAL A 631 -21.55 -18.19 -43.33
N SER A 632 -20.69 -19.00 -43.95
CA SER A 632 -19.35 -19.29 -43.44
C SER A 632 -18.27 -18.64 -44.29
N HIS A 633 -17.14 -18.27 -43.68
CA HIS A 633 -15.97 -17.81 -44.42
C HIS A 633 -14.69 -18.56 -44.00
N PRO A 634 -13.76 -18.86 -44.93
CA PRO A 634 -12.45 -19.39 -44.60
C PRO A 634 -11.65 -18.49 -43.67
N VAL A 635 -10.84 -19.10 -42.80
CA VAL A 635 -9.91 -18.37 -41.91
C VAL A 635 -8.83 -17.67 -42.76
N GLY A 636 -8.59 -16.39 -42.49
CA GLY A 636 -7.61 -15.57 -43.21
C GLY A 636 -8.13 -14.92 -44.50
N GLU A 637 -9.35 -15.23 -44.94
CA GLU A 637 -9.97 -14.56 -46.09
C GLU A 637 -10.53 -13.18 -45.71
N THR A 638 -10.55 -12.24 -46.66
CA THR A 638 -11.15 -10.92 -46.50
C THR A 638 -11.95 -10.56 -47.74
N ARG A 639 -13.25 -10.88 -47.74
CA ARG A 639 -14.20 -10.57 -48.83
C ARG A 639 -15.55 -10.07 -48.29
N PRO A 640 -15.56 -8.94 -47.55
CA PRO A 640 -16.75 -8.49 -46.84
C PRO A 640 -17.95 -8.21 -47.74
N GLU A 641 -17.73 -7.74 -48.97
CA GLU A 641 -18.83 -7.48 -49.92
C GLU A 641 -19.57 -8.75 -50.34
N THR A 642 -18.86 -9.86 -50.55
CA THR A 642 -19.47 -11.15 -50.89
C THR A 642 -20.28 -11.68 -49.71
N TRP A 643 -19.70 -11.68 -48.51
CA TRP A 643 -20.37 -12.13 -47.29
C TRP A 643 -21.61 -11.28 -46.98
N LEU A 644 -21.51 -9.96 -47.16
CA LEU A 644 -22.62 -9.04 -46.97
C LEU A 644 -23.75 -9.31 -47.97
N ALA A 645 -23.42 -9.52 -49.25
CA ALA A 645 -24.44 -9.80 -50.26
C ALA A 645 -25.25 -11.06 -49.94
N GLU A 646 -24.57 -12.15 -49.52
CA GLU A 646 -25.22 -13.40 -49.12
C GLU A 646 -26.11 -13.21 -47.88
N LEU A 647 -25.64 -12.45 -46.88
CA LEU A 647 -26.43 -12.17 -45.68
C LEU A 647 -27.61 -11.23 -45.97
N ALA A 648 -27.40 -10.15 -46.71
CA ALA A 648 -28.39 -9.10 -46.95
C ALA A 648 -29.53 -9.57 -47.87
N ASP A 649 -29.26 -10.48 -48.82
CA ASP A 649 -30.28 -11.09 -49.68
C ASP A 649 -31.36 -11.82 -48.86
N GLN A 650 -30.96 -12.40 -47.72
CA GLN A 650 -31.86 -13.08 -46.80
C GLN A 650 -32.57 -12.13 -45.83
N ARG A 651 -32.29 -10.82 -45.87
CA ARG A 651 -32.95 -9.79 -45.05
C ARG A 651 -33.10 -10.14 -43.56
N PRO A 652 -32.05 -10.58 -42.85
CA PRO A 652 -32.15 -10.85 -41.44
C PRO A 652 -32.25 -9.53 -40.64
N ASP A 653 -33.01 -9.56 -39.54
CA ASP A 653 -33.06 -8.46 -38.56
C ASP A 653 -32.13 -8.73 -37.37
N LEU A 654 -31.54 -9.93 -37.26
CA LEU A 654 -30.42 -10.24 -36.37
C LEU A 654 -29.36 -11.10 -37.07
N VAL A 655 -28.09 -10.76 -36.87
CA VAL A 655 -26.95 -11.55 -37.33
C VAL A 655 -26.06 -11.94 -36.15
N LEU A 656 -25.90 -13.25 -35.94
CA LEU A 656 -24.91 -13.79 -35.01
C LEU A 656 -23.51 -13.72 -35.65
N LEU A 657 -22.53 -13.19 -34.92
CA LEU A 657 -21.12 -13.14 -35.31
C LEU A 657 -20.31 -14.14 -34.47
N THR A 658 -20.08 -15.34 -35.01
CA THR A 658 -19.18 -16.34 -34.45
C THR A 658 -17.91 -16.45 -35.30
N THR A 659 -17.21 -15.33 -35.38
CA THR A 659 -16.04 -15.12 -36.23
C THR A 659 -14.95 -14.32 -35.49
N TYR A 660 -13.78 -14.22 -36.10
CA TYR A 660 -12.63 -13.47 -35.60
C TYR A 660 -12.81 -11.95 -35.79
N LEU A 661 -11.98 -11.20 -35.05
CA LEU A 661 -12.09 -9.76 -34.95
C LEU A 661 -12.04 -9.02 -36.30
N LYS A 662 -11.11 -9.38 -37.18
CA LYS A 662 -10.94 -8.70 -38.48
C LYS A 662 -12.09 -8.96 -39.45
N PRO A 663 -12.52 -10.22 -39.73
CA PRO A 663 -13.70 -10.47 -40.54
C PRO A 663 -14.98 -9.83 -40.00
N ALA A 664 -15.19 -9.83 -38.67
CA ALA A 664 -16.31 -9.11 -38.06
C ALA A 664 -16.24 -7.60 -38.35
N ALA A 665 -15.08 -6.99 -38.14
CA ALA A 665 -14.88 -5.56 -38.40
C ALA A 665 -15.13 -5.19 -39.87
N ASP A 666 -14.64 -6.01 -40.80
CA ASP A 666 -14.80 -5.79 -42.24
C ASP A 666 -16.27 -5.93 -42.67
N LEU A 667 -16.98 -6.94 -42.13
CA LEU A 667 -18.40 -7.11 -42.39
C LEU A 667 -19.22 -5.93 -41.83
N LEU A 668 -18.91 -5.46 -40.62
CA LEU A 668 -19.57 -4.29 -40.03
C LEU A 668 -19.34 -3.04 -40.88
N GLN A 669 -18.12 -2.85 -41.38
CA GLN A 669 -17.77 -1.72 -42.25
C GLN A 669 -18.54 -1.77 -43.58
N ALA A 670 -18.54 -2.92 -44.26
CA ALA A 670 -19.27 -3.09 -45.51
C ALA A 670 -20.79 -2.95 -45.30
N ALA A 671 -21.34 -3.56 -44.25
CA ALA A 671 -22.74 -3.40 -43.89
C ALA A 671 -23.08 -1.93 -43.62
N HIS A 672 -22.18 -1.21 -42.93
CA HIS A 672 -22.33 0.22 -42.72
C HIS A 672 -22.43 0.99 -44.04
N ALA A 673 -21.45 0.80 -44.93
CA ALA A 673 -21.44 1.44 -46.25
C ALA A 673 -22.68 1.09 -47.10
N GLY A 674 -23.15 -0.16 -47.04
CA GLY A 674 -24.31 -0.64 -47.79
C GLY A 674 -25.67 -0.33 -47.16
N GLY A 675 -25.74 0.43 -46.06
CA GLY A 675 -27.01 0.75 -45.38
C GLY A 675 -27.68 -0.43 -44.66
N PHE A 676 -27.03 -1.59 -44.55
CA PHE A 676 -27.53 -2.76 -43.84
C PHE A 676 -27.28 -2.62 -42.33
N ARG A 677 -28.33 -2.71 -41.50
CA ARG A 677 -28.28 -2.44 -40.05
C ARG A 677 -29.11 -3.45 -39.22
N PRO A 678 -28.80 -4.75 -39.26
CA PRO A 678 -29.44 -5.72 -38.37
C PRO A 678 -28.99 -5.51 -36.91
N HIS A 679 -29.61 -6.21 -35.98
CA HIS A 679 -29.03 -6.43 -34.67
C HIS A 679 -27.79 -7.32 -34.79
N TRP A 680 -26.62 -6.77 -34.47
CA TRP A 680 -25.38 -7.54 -34.38
C TRP A 680 -25.21 -8.13 -32.99
N LEU A 681 -25.04 -9.45 -32.92
CA LEU A 681 -24.79 -10.18 -31.67
C LEU A 681 -23.56 -11.06 -31.86
N GLY A 682 -22.48 -10.84 -31.11
CA GLY A 682 -21.19 -11.49 -31.37
C GLY A 682 -20.62 -12.27 -30.21
N SER A 683 -19.67 -13.13 -30.54
CA SER A 683 -18.86 -13.86 -29.57
C SER A 683 -17.96 -12.91 -28.76
N TYR A 684 -17.54 -13.34 -27.58
CA TYR A 684 -16.54 -12.65 -26.77
C TYR A 684 -15.21 -12.44 -27.48
N VAL A 685 -14.95 -13.18 -28.56
CA VAL A 685 -13.77 -13.01 -29.43
C VAL A 685 -13.68 -11.60 -30.02
N ILE A 686 -14.82 -10.93 -30.25
CA ILE A 686 -14.85 -9.58 -30.85
C ILE A 686 -15.04 -8.46 -29.80
N SER A 687 -15.08 -8.79 -28.51
CA SER A 687 -15.43 -7.87 -27.42
C SER A 687 -14.26 -6.98 -26.93
N GLY A 688 -13.18 -6.91 -27.70
CA GLY A 688 -12.02 -6.07 -27.42
C GLY A 688 -12.20 -4.62 -27.91
N PRO A 689 -11.45 -3.65 -27.36
CA PRO A 689 -11.48 -2.26 -27.83
C PRO A 689 -11.03 -2.11 -29.29
N ASP A 690 -10.24 -3.05 -29.82
CA ASP A 690 -9.76 -3.04 -31.20
C ASP A 690 -10.88 -3.15 -32.25
N LEU A 691 -12.07 -3.63 -31.89
CA LEU A 691 -13.21 -3.62 -32.82
C LEU A 691 -13.49 -2.20 -33.32
N PHE A 692 -13.45 -1.21 -32.41
CA PHE A 692 -13.70 0.20 -32.77
C PHE A 692 -12.60 0.78 -33.65
N ARG A 693 -11.37 0.28 -33.52
CA ARG A 693 -10.23 0.70 -34.33
C ARG A 693 -10.30 0.12 -35.74
N LEU A 694 -10.72 -1.14 -35.87
CA LEU A 694 -10.78 -1.85 -37.15
C LEU A 694 -12.05 -1.55 -37.93
N ALA A 695 -13.22 -1.60 -37.28
CA ALA A 695 -14.50 -1.35 -37.94
C ALA A 695 -14.81 0.15 -38.08
N GLY A 696 -14.27 0.98 -37.18
CA GLY A 696 -14.70 2.35 -36.98
C GLY A 696 -15.82 2.47 -35.93
N ARG A 697 -15.99 3.66 -35.36
CA ARG A 697 -16.98 3.91 -34.30
C ARG A 697 -18.42 3.77 -34.77
N GLU A 698 -18.74 4.35 -35.93
CA GLU A 698 -20.12 4.31 -36.47
C GLU A 698 -20.54 2.92 -36.96
N PRO A 699 -19.68 2.13 -37.64
CA PRO A 699 -20.02 0.75 -37.99
C PRO A 699 -20.19 -0.18 -36.79
N ALA A 700 -19.46 0.06 -35.70
CA ALA A 700 -19.54 -0.74 -34.48
C ALA A 700 -20.67 -0.33 -33.52
N GLU A 701 -21.32 0.82 -33.73
CA GLU A 701 -22.32 1.35 -32.79
C GLU A 701 -23.51 0.39 -32.63
N GLY A 702 -23.87 0.08 -31.38
CA GLY A 702 -24.98 -0.82 -31.06
C GLY A 702 -24.68 -2.31 -31.23
N VAL A 703 -23.50 -2.71 -31.70
CA VAL A 703 -23.05 -4.11 -31.69
C VAL A 703 -23.07 -4.65 -30.27
N ARG A 704 -23.60 -5.85 -30.10
CA ARG A 704 -23.56 -6.58 -28.83
C ARG A 704 -22.55 -7.71 -28.91
N ALA A 705 -21.82 -7.95 -27.83
CA ALA A 705 -20.90 -9.08 -27.76
C ALA A 705 -20.94 -9.72 -26.37
N ALA A 706 -20.82 -11.05 -26.31
CA ALA A 706 -20.53 -11.73 -25.07
C ALA A 706 -19.21 -11.23 -24.46
N SER A 707 -19.02 -11.40 -23.15
CA SER A 707 -17.76 -11.06 -22.48
C SER A 707 -17.56 -11.85 -21.21
N TYR A 708 -16.30 -12.18 -20.96
CA TYR A 708 -15.74 -12.61 -19.68
C TYR A 708 -14.34 -12.00 -19.58
N PRO A 709 -13.78 -11.77 -18.38
CA PRO A 709 -14.32 -12.01 -17.05
C PRO A 709 -15.45 -11.04 -16.64
N ALA A 710 -16.52 -11.56 -16.02
CA ALA A 710 -17.71 -10.82 -15.57
C ALA A 710 -17.84 -10.73 -14.03
N GLY A 711 -16.76 -10.39 -13.33
CA GLY A 711 -16.71 -10.31 -11.86
C GLY A 711 -17.25 -9.00 -11.25
N PRO A 712 -17.27 -8.89 -9.91
CA PRO A 712 -17.83 -7.73 -9.21
C PRO A 712 -17.01 -6.45 -9.47
N ARG A 713 -17.65 -5.42 -10.03
CA ARG A 713 -17.01 -4.13 -10.40
C ARG A 713 -16.30 -3.40 -9.26
N HIS A 714 -16.72 -3.63 -8.02
CA HIS A 714 -16.15 -3.01 -6.82
C HIS A 714 -15.26 -3.97 -6.01
N HIS A 715 -14.90 -5.13 -6.55
CA HIS A 715 -14.02 -6.06 -5.86
C HIS A 715 -12.60 -5.50 -5.75
N ARG A 716 -11.87 -5.88 -4.69
CA ARG A 716 -10.46 -5.46 -4.49
C ARG A 716 -9.55 -5.90 -5.65
N GLY A 717 -9.79 -7.08 -6.20
CA GLY A 717 -9.05 -7.62 -7.35
C GLY A 717 -9.23 -6.81 -8.62
N GLU A 718 -10.45 -6.34 -8.90
CA GLU A 718 -10.73 -5.41 -10.01
C GLU A 718 -9.95 -4.10 -9.86
N ARG A 719 -9.92 -3.52 -8.64
CA ARG A 719 -9.12 -2.32 -8.35
C ARG A 719 -7.63 -2.57 -8.52
N LEU A 720 -7.14 -3.73 -8.09
CA LEU A 720 -5.73 -4.10 -8.23
C LEU A 720 -5.34 -4.23 -9.70
N TYR A 721 -6.14 -4.92 -10.51
CA TYR A 721 -5.94 -5.01 -11.96
C TYR A 721 -5.83 -3.61 -12.60
N ARG A 722 -6.81 -2.72 -12.36
CA ARG A 722 -6.78 -1.36 -12.92
C ARG A 722 -5.53 -0.60 -12.50
N LYS A 723 -5.14 -0.71 -11.23
CA LYS A 723 -3.94 -0.05 -10.69
C LYS A 723 -2.66 -0.59 -11.34
N LEU A 724 -2.55 -1.90 -11.53
CA LEU A 724 -1.36 -2.51 -12.13
C LEU A 724 -1.27 -2.20 -13.63
N MET A 725 -2.39 -2.25 -14.35
CA MET A 725 -2.44 -1.86 -15.76
C MET A 725 -2.07 -0.39 -15.94
N ALA A 726 -2.65 0.53 -15.15
CA ALA A 726 -2.31 1.96 -15.22
C ALA A 726 -0.84 2.24 -14.87
N ARG A 727 -0.22 1.42 -14.01
CA ARG A 727 1.18 1.59 -13.61
C ARG A 727 2.17 1.09 -14.67
N HIS A 728 1.88 -0.05 -15.29
CA HIS A 728 2.84 -0.74 -16.16
C HIS A 728 2.57 -0.52 -17.64
N TYR A 729 1.32 -0.19 -18.00
CA TYR A 729 0.84 -0.09 -19.37
C TYR A 729 -0.15 1.08 -19.49
N ALA A 730 0.29 2.29 -19.17
CA ALA A 730 -0.56 3.48 -19.15
C ALA A 730 -1.23 3.80 -20.50
N ASP A 731 -0.58 3.44 -21.60
CA ASP A 731 -1.08 3.63 -22.97
C ASP A 731 -2.03 2.52 -23.44
N GLU A 732 -2.15 1.43 -22.67
CA GLU A 732 -3.08 0.35 -22.97
C GLU A 732 -4.48 0.71 -22.48
N THR A 733 -5.48 0.59 -23.36
CA THR A 733 -6.88 0.67 -22.92
C THR A 733 -7.30 -0.66 -22.30
N PRO A 734 -7.57 -0.74 -20.97
CA PRO A 734 -7.94 -2.00 -20.33
C PRO A 734 -9.23 -2.55 -20.95
N GLY A 735 -9.15 -3.77 -21.49
CA GLY A 735 -10.25 -4.42 -22.21
C GLY A 735 -10.32 -5.92 -21.96
N THR A 736 -11.29 -6.58 -22.58
CA THR A 736 -11.59 -8.02 -22.37
C THR A 736 -10.34 -8.90 -22.35
N HIS A 737 -9.47 -8.82 -23.36
CA HIS A 737 -8.33 -9.74 -23.47
C HIS A 737 -7.24 -9.54 -22.42
N SER A 738 -6.93 -8.30 -22.05
CA SER A 738 -6.02 -8.04 -20.92
C SER A 738 -6.57 -8.52 -19.57
N ARG A 739 -7.90 -8.49 -19.39
CA ARG A 739 -8.55 -9.06 -18.20
C ARG A 739 -8.47 -10.59 -18.19
N ILE A 740 -8.61 -11.24 -19.35
CA ILE A 740 -8.48 -12.69 -19.49
C ILE A 740 -7.08 -13.13 -19.09
N GLY A 741 -6.05 -12.51 -19.68
CA GLY A 741 -4.66 -12.82 -19.34
C GLY A 741 -4.36 -12.63 -17.85
N TYR A 742 -4.82 -11.52 -17.27
CA TYR A 742 -4.67 -11.26 -15.83
C TYR A 742 -5.37 -12.34 -14.98
N ALA A 743 -6.62 -12.67 -15.30
CA ALA A 743 -7.40 -13.66 -14.57
C ALA A 743 -6.81 -15.08 -14.66
N ALA A 744 -6.28 -15.47 -15.81
CA ALA A 744 -5.54 -16.73 -15.99
C ALA A 744 -4.30 -16.77 -15.10
N ALA A 745 -3.51 -15.68 -15.05
CA ALA A 745 -2.35 -15.58 -14.17
C ALA A 745 -2.72 -15.68 -12.68
N GLN A 746 -3.86 -15.08 -12.28
CA GLN A 746 -4.37 -15.24 -10.91
C GLN A 746 -4.67 -16.70 -10.58
N LEU A 747 -5.34 -17.41 -11.48
CA LEU A 747 -5.68 -18.82 -11.29
C LEU A 747 -4.43 -19.70 -11.19
N VAL A 748 -3.42 -19.46 -12.02
CA VAL A 748 -2.16 -20.22 -11.96
C VAL A 748 -1.44 -19.99 -10.64
N VAL A 749 -1.24 -18.74 -10.23
CA VAL A 749 -0.60 -18.40 -8.94
C VAL A 749 -1.33 -19.05 -7.78
N GLU A 750 -2.66 -19.03 -7.83
CA GLU A 750 -3.50 -19.67 -6.83
C GLU A 750 -3.28 -21.19 -6.78
N GLY A 751 -3.26 -21.86 -7.94
CA GLY A 751 -2.95 -23.29 -8.03
C GLY A 751 -1.54 -23.62 -7.52
N LEU A 752 -0.54 -22.79 -7.84
CA LEU A 752 0.83 -22.95 -7.38
C LEU A 752 0.93 -22.79 -5.85
N HIS A 753 0.21 -21.83 -5.27
CA HIS A 753 0.12 -21.69 -3.82
C HIS A 753 -0.47 -22.94 -3.17
N ARG A 754 -1.59 -23.46 -3.70
CA ARG A 754 -2.26 -24.66 -3.19
C ARG A 754 -1.42 -25.94 -3.36
N ALA A 755 -0.61 -26.04 -4.41
CA ALA A 755 0.23 -27.22 -4.66
C ALA A 755 1.32 -27.44 -3.59
N GLY A 756 1.75 -26.37 -2.93
CA GLY A 756 2.81 -26.38 -1.92
C GLY A 756 4.23 -26.30 -2.50
N GLU A 757 5.23 -26.37 -1.64
CA GLU A 757 6.64 -26.14 -2.00
C GLU A 757 7.28 -27.26 -2.83
N GLU A 758 6.88 -28.51 -2.57
CA GLU A 758 7.26 -29.71 -3.32
C GLU A 758 6.46 -29.76 -4.63
N LEU A 759 6.74 -28.83 -5.53
CA LEU A 759 5.93 -28.56 -6.69
C LEU A 759 6.17 -29.60 -7.80
N THR A 760 5.18 -30.45 -8.06
CA THR A 760 5.14 -31.30 -9.26
C THR A 760 3.91 -30.97 -10.11
N ARG A 761 3.91 -31.37 -11.38
CA ARG A 761 2.75 -31.15 -12.26
C ARG A 761 1.50 -31.85 -11.73
N GLU A 762 1.64 -33.04 -11.16
CA GLU A 762 0.54 -33.81 -10.55
C GLU A 762 -0.05 -33.09 -9.35
N ARG A 763 0.80 -32.53 -8.48
CA ARG A 763 0.34 -31.75 -7.32
C ARG A 763 -0.31 -30.45 -7.74
N PHE A 764 0.20 -29.80 -8.79
CA PHE A 764 -0.43 -28.61 -9.35
C PHE A 764 -1.80 -28.91 -9.96
N VAL A 765 -1.94 -30.01 -10.71
CA VAL A 765 -3.23 -30.51 -11.23
C VAL A 765 -4.20 -30.79 -10.08
N ALA A 766 -3.79 -31.56 -9.07
CA ALA A 766 -4.63 -31.87 -7.91
C ALA A 766 -5.02 -30.60 -7.12
N ALA A 767 -4.13 -29.61 -7.04
CA ALA A 767 -4.39 -28.34 -6.39
C ALA A 767 -5.41 -27.48 -7.15
N LEU A 768 -5.37 -27.51 -8.48
CA LEU A 768 -6.39 -26.88 -9.32
C LEU A 768 -7.73 -27.61 -9.20
N GLU A 769 -7.74 -28.96 -9.22
CA GLU A 769 -8.92 -29.80 -8.99
C GLU A 769 -9.57 -29.55 -7.62
N GLY A 770 -8.81 -29.10 -6.62
CA GLY A 770 -9.30 -28.76 -5.29
C GLY A 770 -9.84 -27.32 -5.14
N ILE A 771 -9.90 -26.54 -6.22
CA ILE A 771 -10.43 -25.17 -6.16
C ILE A 771 -11.96 -25.21 -6.05
N GLU A 772 -12.49 -24.63 -4.98
CA GLU A 772 -13.92 -24.48 -4.76
C GLU A 772 -14.29 -23.02 -4.50
N GLY A 773 -15.16 -22.45 -5.33
CA GLY A 773 -15.73 -21.11 -5.15
C GLY A 773 -14.71 -19.96 -5.16
N TRP A 774 -13.54 -20.15 -5.76
CA TRP A 774 -12.48 -19.14 -5.73
C TRP A 774 -12.76 -17.98 -6.70
N THR A 775 -12.44 -16.76 -6.27
CA THR A 775 -12.46 -15.58 -7.16
C THR A 775 -11.26 -14.67 -6.94
N GLY A 776 -10.54 -14.37 -8.01
CA GLY A 776 -9.53 -13.31 -8.06
C GLY A 776 -10.12 -11.89 -8.16
N GLY A 777 -11.45 -11.76 -8.24
CA GLY A 777 -12.17 -10.48 -8.35
C GLY A 777 -12.55 -10.04 -9.75
N LEU A 778 -11.84 -10.51 -10.78
CA LEU A 778 -12.23 -10.27 -12.17
C LEU A 778 -13.25 -11.29 -12.66
N LEU A 779 -13.21 -12.51 -12.10
CA LEU A 779 -14.08 -13.62 -12.45
C LEU A 779 -15.20 -13.76 -11.40
N PRO A 780 -16.38 -14.24 -11.79
CA PRO A 780 -17.27 -14.95 -10.86
C PRO A 780 -16.53 -16.09 -10.12
N PRO A 781 -17.03 -16.57 -8.98
CA PRO A 781 -16.48 -17.76 -8.32
C PRO A 781 -16.37 -18.94 -9.30
N ILE A 782 -15.20 -19.57 -9.35
CA ILE A 782 -14.93 -20.78 -10.14
C ILE A 782 -14.63 -21.95 -9.23
N SER A 783 -15.03 -23.14 -9.68
CA SER A 783 -14.72 -24.41 -9.04
C SER A 783 -14.23 -25.39 -10.09
N TYR A 784 -13.32 -26.26 -9.70
CA TYR A 784 -12.92 -27.44 -10.45
C TYR A 784 -13.13 -28.68 -9.58
N SER A 785 -13.08 -29.85 -10.20
CA SER A 785 -13.04 -31.14 -9.52
C SER A 785 -12.28 -32.14 -10.40
N PRO A 786 -11.86 -33.30 -9.86
CA PRO A 786 -11.25 -34.37 -10.66
C PRO A 786 -12.13 -34.91 -11.80
N THR A 787 -13.39 -34.49 -11.88
CA THR A 787 -14.36 -34.87 -12.91
C THR A 787 -14.87 -33.70 -13.75
N ASP A 788 -14.50 -32.45 -13.43
CA ASP A 788 -15.02 -31.25 -14.10
C ASP A 788 -14.01 -30.11 -14.12
N HIS A 789 -13.48 -29.82 -15.32
CA HIS A 789 -12.51 -28.75 -15.58
C HIS A 789 -13.09 -27.58 -16.41
N ARG A 790 -14.43 -27.42 -16.45
CA ARG A 790 -15.10 -26.47 -17.37
C ARG A 790 -14.98 -24.98 -16.98
N GLY A 791 -14.58 -24.64 -15.76
CA GLY A 791 -14.37 -23.26 -15.33
C GLY A 791 -15.66 -22.44 -15.33
N LEU A 792 -15.68 -21.27 -16.00
CA LEU A 792 -16.87 -20.44 -16.08
C LEU A 792 -17.95 -21.06 -16.97
N THR A 793 -19.19 -21.04 -16.49
CA THR A 793 -20.38 -21.51 -17.24
C THR A 793 -21.39 -20.40 -17.51
N GLY A 794 -20.96 -19.14 -17.36
CA GLY A 794 -21.77 -17.96 -17.64
C GLY A 794 -20.92 -16.79 -18.15
N LEU A 795 -21.56 -15.83 -18.78
CA LEU A 795 -20.91 -14.68 -19.44
C LEU A 795 -21.72 -13.40 -19.21
N ALA A 796 -21.11 -12.24 -19.38
CA ALA A 796 -21.82 -10.96 -19.47
C ALA A 796 -22.10 -10.59 -20.91
N LEU A 797 -23.00 -9.63 -21.13
CA LEU A 797 -23.23 -9.04 -22.44
C LEU A 797 -22.81 -7.57 -22.44
N LEU A 798 -22.02 -7.19 -23.45
CA LEU A 798 -21.59 -5.82 -23.70
C LEU A 798 -22.32 -5.23 -24.90
N ARG A 799 -22.52 -3.92 -24.87
CA ARG A 799 -23.00 -3.09 -25.98
C ARG A 799 -21.97 -2.05 -26.35
N ALA A 800 -21.67 -1.93 -27.64
CA ALA A 800 -20.89 -0.85 -28.18
C ALA A 800 -21.70 0.46 -28.11
N THR A 801 -21.15 1.48 -27.45
CA THR A 801 -21.78 2.80 -27.32
C THR A 801 -20.74 3.90 -27.25
N GLY A 802 -20.70 4.76 -28.26
CA GLY A 802 -19.78 5.90 -28.31
C GLY A 802 -18.30 5.49 -28.39
N GLY A 803 -18.01 4.39 -29.11
CA GLY A 803 -16.64 3.89 -29.30
C GLY A 803 -16.04 3.18 -28.09
N ARG A 804 -16.88 2.68 -27.16
CA ARG A 804 -16.47 1.87 -26.01
C ARG A 804 -17.50 0.76 -25.74
N TRP A 805 -17.07 -0.29 -25.06
CA TRP A 805 -17.96 -1.34 -24.57
C TRP A 805 -18.55 -0.96 -23.21
N LEU A 806 -19.87 -1.05 -23.07
CA LEU A 806 -20.61 -0.91 -21.81
C LEU A 806 -21.32 -2.22 -21.50
N VAL A 807 -21.39 -2.63 -20.24
CA VAL A 807 -22.18 -3.82 -19.86
C VAL A 807 -23.65 -3.51 -20.04
N GLU A 808 -24.33 -4.31 -20.87
CA GLU A 808 -25.77 -4.27 -21.08
C GLU A 808 -26.49 -5.22 -20.13
N GLU A 809 -25.98 -6.45 -20.00
CA GLU A 809 -26.48 -7.45 -19.05
C GLU A 809 -25.32 -8.00 -18.20
N GLY A 810 -25.60 -8.25 -16.93
CA GLY A 810 -24.65 -8.87 -15.99
C GLY A 810 -24.40 -10.35 -16.31
N LEU A 811 -24.07 -11.14 -15.29
CA LEU A 811 -23.79 -12.57 -15.48
C LEU A 811 -25.04 -13.34 -15.94
N LEU A 812 -25.08 -13.72 -17.22
CA LEU A 812 -26.04 -14.62 -17.83
C LEU A 812 -25.59 -16.07 -17.68
N ARG A 813 -26.54 -16.97 -17.44
CA ARG A 813 -26.34 -18.43 -17.35
C ARG A 813 -27.41 -19.13 -18.17
N LEU A 814 -27.11 -20.35 -18.59
CA LEU A 814 -28.09 -21.20 -19.24
C LEU A 814 -29.26 -21.47 -18.29
N ARG A 815 -30.48 -21.27 -18.78
CA ARG A 815 -31.68 -21.80 -18.14
C ARG A 815 -31.80 -23.28 -18.49
N GLU A 816 -32.28 -24.06 -17.52
CA GLU A 816 -32.60 -25.48 -17.70
C GLU A 816 -33.76 -25.68 -18.68
#